data_AF-A0A8P0P235-F1
#
_entry.id   AF-A0A8P0P235-F1
#
_cell.length_a   1.000
_cell.length_b   1.000
_cell.length_c   1.000
_cell.angle_alpha   90.00
_cell.angle_beta   90.00
_cell.angle_gamma   90.00
#
_symmetry.space_group_name_H-M   'P 1'
#
loop_
_entity.id
_entity.type
_entity.pdbx_description
1 polymer ?
#
loop_
_entity_poly.entity_id
_entity_poly.type
_entity_poly.pdbx_seq_one_letter_code
_entity_poly.pdbx_strand_id
1 'polypeptide(L)'
;MGVDGETVVLKNMLIGVNLILLGSLLKPSECQLEVTTERVQGQAVEEEGGAASYNASGKEQPVVFNHVYNINVPLDSLCSSGLEASAEQDVSAEDEALAQYTGQTSDRDSQVTFTHKINLPKKACPCAGSARVLQELLNRIEMLEREVSLLRDQCTASCCPESAATGQLDYIPHCSGHGNFSLQSCGCICNEGWFGKNCSEPYCPLGCSSRGVCVDGQCVCDSEYSGGDCSELRCPTDCSSRGLCVDGECVCEEPYTGEDCSELRCPGDCSGQGRCANGTCFCQEGYMGEDCSQRQCLNACSGRGHCQEGLCFCEDGYLGPDCSAVAPPEDLRVAGISDRSIELEWDRPMAVTEYVISYQPMALGGLQLQQRVPGDWSGVTITELEPGLTYNISVYAVISNILSLPITAKVATHLSTPQGLHFKTITETTVEVQWEPFSFSFDGWEISFIPKNNEGGVIAQLPSDVTSFNQTGLKPGEEYIVNVVALKEQARSPPTSASVSTVIDGPTQILVRDVSDTVAFVEWTPPRAKVDFILLKYGLVGGEGGKTTFRLQPPLSQYSVQALRPGSRYEVWVSAVRGANESQSTTTQFTTEIDAPKNLRVGSHTATSLDLEWDNSEAEVQEYKVVYSTLAGEQYHELLVPKSMGPTTRATLTDLVPGTEYGVGISAVMNSQQSVPATMNARTELDSPRDLMVTASSETSISLIWTKASGPIDHYRITFTPSSGIASEVTVPKDRTSYTLTDLEPGAEYIISITAERGRQQSFESTVDAFTGFRPISHLHFSHVTSSSVNITWSDPSPPADRLILNYSPRDEEEEMTEVSLDATKRHTVLMGLQPATEYIVNLVAVHGTVTSEPIVGSITTGIDPPKDITISNVTKDSVMVSWSPPVAPFDYYRVSYRPTQVGRLDSSVVPNTVTEFTITKLYPATEYEISLNSVRGREESERICTLIHTAMDNPVDLTATNITPTEALLQWKAPVGEVENYVIILTHFAVAGETILVDGGSEEFQLVGLLPSTHYTVSMYAASGPLTSGTISTNFSTLLDPPANLTASEVTRQSALISWQPPRAEIENYILTYKSTDGSRKELIVDAEDTWIRLEGLSESTDYTVLLQAAQDTARSSLTSATFTTGPSLTPPPQRHTHMGAT
;
A
#
# COMPACT_ATOMS: atom_id res chain seq x y z
N MET A 1 39.04 6.04 41.36
CA MET A 1 39.37 4.68 40.87
C MET A 1 39.20 4.77 39.36
N GLY A 2 40.24 4.86 38.53
CA GLY A 2 41.66 4.50 38.73
C GLY A 2 41.82 2.97 38.70
N VAL A 3 42.75 2.36 37.97
CA VAL A 3 44.09 2.79 37.48
C VAL A 3 44.32 2.15 36.08
N ASP A 4 44.57 2.87 34.97
CA ASP A 4 45.83 3.45 34.38
C ASP A 4 46.86 2.45 33.77
N GLY A 5 47.55 2.90 32.70
CA GLY A 5 48.61 2.19 31.94
C GLY A 5 48.43 2.30 30.41
N GLU A 6 48.86 3.36 29.70
CA GLU A 6 50.24 3.78 29.29
C GLU A 6 50.90 2.94 28.16
N THR A 7 51.75 3.45 27.23
CA THR A 7 51.75 4.63 26.30
C THR A 7 53.07 4.62 25.44
N VAL A 8 53.32 5.68 24.62
CA VAL A 8 54.47 5.92 23.66
C VAL A 8 54.33 5.20 22.30
N VAL A 9 54.28 5.81 21.10
CA VAL A 9 54.35 7.20 20.57
C VAL A 9 55.72 7.80 20.16
N LEU A 10 56.14 7.55 18.91
CA LEU A 10 57.07 8.35 18.06
C LEU A 10 56.47 8.37 16.62
N LYS A 11 56.25 9.46 15.85
CA LYS A 11 56.89 10.79 15.61
C LYS A 11 58.19 10.72 14.77
N ASN A 12 58.50 11.62 13.81
CA ASN A 12 57.83 12.85 13.34
C ASN A 12 58.34 13.34 11.94
N MET A 13 57.64 14.31 11.30
CA MET A 13 58.09 15.50 10.50
C MET A 13 57.00 15.88 9.45
N LEU A 14 56.35 17.07 9.35
CA LEU A 14 56.74 18.52 9.30
C LEU A 14 57.32 18.95 7.92
N ILE A 15 57.05 20.11 7.28
CA ILE A 15 56.47 21.47 7.60
C ILE A 15 55.69 21.98 6.33
N GLY A 16 54.73 22.94 6.28
CA GLY A 16 53.92 23.68 7.28
C GLY A 16 53.66 25.20 7.00
N VAL A 17 52.42 25.68 7.24
CA VAL A 17 51.99 27.05 7.71
C VAL A 17 51.75 28.25 6.74
N ASN A 18 50.49 28.77 6.75
CA ASN A 18 50.04 30.20 6.97
C ASN A 18 48.49 30.32 6.75
N LEU A 19 47.62 30.72 7.72
CA LEU A 19 47.27 32.08 8.24
C LEU A 19 46.48 32.95 7.22
N ILE A 20 45.13 32.98 7.16
CA ILE A 20 44.05 33.47 8.08
C ILE A 20 43.80 35.01 8.03
N LEU A 21 42.63 35.45 7.53
CA LEU A 21 41.71 36.42 8.20
C LEU A 21 40.37 36.71 7.44
N LEU A 22 39.29 36.74 8.23
CA LEU A 22 37.88 37.22 8.06
C LEU A 22 37.35 37.90 6.78
N GLY A 23 36.12 37.53 6.38
CA GLY A 23 35.20 38.23 5.48
C GLY A 23 33.83 37.50 5.38
N SER A 24 32.70 38.19 5.19
CA SER A 24 31.34 37.63 5.36
C SER A 24 30.37 37.82 4.18
N LEU A 25 29.35 36.95 4.11
CA LEU A 25 28.11 37.03 3.28
C LEU A 25 28.28 36.92 1.75
N LEU A 26 27.88 35.77 1.16
CA LEU A 26 26.75 35.66 0.22
C LEU A 26 26.45 34.20 -0.24
N LYS A 27 25.44 34.07 -1.11
CA LYS A 27 24.77 32.84 -1.61
C LYS A 27 25.67 31.85 -2.40
N PRO A 28 25.24 30.59 -2.61
CA PRO A 28 25.94 29.64 -3.47
C PRO A 28 26.02 30.11 -4.93
N SER A 29 27.13 29.78 -5.58
CA SER A 29 27.36 30.05 -7.00
C SER A 29 26.79 28.95 -7.89
N GLU A 30 25.95 29.34 -8.84
CA GLU A 30 25.56 28.50 -9.98
C GLU A 30 26.76 28.29 -10.91
N CYS A 31 26.84 27.11 -11.54
CA CYS A 31 27.54 26.97 -12.82
C CYS A 31 26.48 26.70 -13.90
N GLN A 32 26.04 27.76 -14.57
CA GLN A 32 25.39 27.61 -15.87
C GLN A 32 26.42 27.10 -16.88
N LEU A 33 25.99 26.26 -17.80
CA LEU A 33 26.70 25.99 -19.04
C LEU A 33 25.67 25.99 -20.17
N GLU A 34 25.81 26.94 -21.09
CA GLU A 34 25.09 26.90 -22.35
C GLU A 34 25.56 25.68 -23.14
N VAL A 35 24.61 24.89 -23.66
CA VAL A 35 24.91 23.83 -24.64
C VAL A 35 24.59 24.38 -26.02
N THR A 36 25.57 25.04 -26.64
CA THR A 36 25.59 25.16 -28.10
C THR A 36 25.77 23.75 -28.69
N THR A 37 24.93 23.42 -29.67
CA THR A 37 24.97 22.12 -30.33
C THR A 37 25.92 22.17 -31.52
N GLU A 38 26.77 21.16 -31.65
CA GLU A 38 27.33 20.82 -32.97
C GLU A 38 27.48 19.30 -33.12
N ARG A 39 27.46 18.85 -34.37
CA ARG A 39 27.25 17.45 -34.77
C ARG A 39 28.11 17.16 -35.99
N VAL A 40 29.12 16.30 -35.85
CA VAL A 40 29.98 15.90 -36.97
C VAL A 40 30.08 14.38 -37.05
N GLN A 41 29.91 13.85 -38.26
CA GLN A 41 30.30 12.49 -38.63
C GLN A 41 30.81 12.52 -40.08
N GLY A 42 31.99 11.95 -40.32
CA GLY A 42 32.61 11.89 -41.65
C GLY A 42 33.70 12.94 -41.87
N GLN A 43 34.78 12.52 -42.54
CA GLN A 43 35.90 13.37 -42.96
C GLN A 43 35.65 13.93 -44.36
N ALA A 44 36.16 15.14 -44.66
CA ALA A 44 37.19 15.35 -45.70
C ALA A 44 37.50 16.84 -45.98
N VAL A 45 38.80 17.17 -45.99
CA VAL A 45 39.48 18.17 -46.86
C VAL A 45 39.15 19.68 -46.68
N GLU A 46 40.20 20.43 -46.29
CA GLU A 46 40.75 21.73 -46.81
C GLU A 46 39.78 22.84 -47.35
N GLU A 47 40.01 24.15 -47.17
CA GLU A 47 41.21 24.90 -46.71
C GLU A 47 40.86 26.28 -46.08
N GLU A 48 41.83 27.20 -46.01
CA GLU A 48 41.83 28.60 -45.49
C GLU A 48 40.55 29.44 -45.74
N GLY A 49 40.20 30.48 -44.96
CA GLY A 49 40.94 31.23 -43.94
C GLY A 49 40.93 32.74 -44.25
N GLY A 50 40.28 33.57 -43.43
CA GLY A 50 40.19 35.03 -43.67
C GLY A 50 39.19 35.75 -42.76
N ALA A 51 39.32 37.07 -42.59
CA ALA A 51 38.57 37.84 -41.59
C ALA A 51 37.98 39.17 -42.10
N ALA A 52 37.13 39.78 -41.25
CA ALA A 52 36.74 41.20 -41.17
C ALA A 52 35.38 41.68 -41.77
N SER A 53 34.40 41.78 -40.85
CA SER A 53 33.62 43.00 -40.53
C SER A 53 32.44 43.49 -41.40
N TYR A 54 31.52 44.17 -40.71
CA TYR A 54 30.41 45.03 -41.17
C TYR A 54 29.09 44.43 -41.71
N ASN A 55 28.19 44.19 -40.76
CA ASN A 55 26.75 44.55 -40.75
C ASN A 55 25.86 44.43 -42.01
N ALA A 56 24.84 43.58 -41.83
CA ALA A 56 23.39 43.84 -42.00
C ALA A 56 22.63 43.24 -43.19
N SER A 57 21.44 42.72 -42.85
CA SER A 57 20.35 42.20 -43.69
C SER A 57 20.60 40.85 -44.41
N GLY A 58 19.59 39.96 -44.41
CA GLY A 58 19.53 38.82 -45.33
C GLY A 58 19.10 37.46 -44.77
N LYS A 59 17.79 37.28 -44.53
CA LYS A 59 17.01 36.03 -44.65
C LYS A 59 17.61 34.69 -44.14
N GLU A 60 16.99 34.14 -43.10
CA GLU A 60 17.11 32.71 -42.76
C GLU A 60 16.47 31.82 -43.84
N GLN A 61 16.98 30.59 -43.99
CA GLN A 61 16.41 29.54 -44.83
C GLN A 61 15.77 28.45 -43.94
N PRO A 62 14.57 27.91 -44.28
CA PRO A 62 13.99 26.80 -43.54
C PRO A 62 14.77 25.50 -43.80
N VAL A 63 15.26 24.87 -42.74
CA VAL A 63 15.94 23.56 -42.80
C VAL A 63 14.92 22.43 -42.69
N VAL A 64 14.95 21.47 -43.63
CA VAL A 64 14.07 20.31 -43.65
C VAL A 64 14.71 19.13 -42.90
N PHE A 65 13.97 18.57 -41.94
CA PHE A 65 14.34 17.31 -41.27
C PHE A 65 13.42 16.18 -41.70
N ASN A 66 14.01 15.09 -42.22
CA ASN A 66 13.31 13.83 -42.46
C ASN A 66 13.64 12.83 -41.33
N HIS A 67 12.66 12.01 -40.94
CA HIS A 67 12.86 10.88 -40.03
C HIS A 67 12.11 9.65 -40.54
N VAL A 68 12.72 8.47 -40.42
CA VAL A 68 12.17 7.18 -40.88
C VAL A 68 12.29 6.18 -39.73
N TYR A 69 11.20 5.47 -39.44
CA TYR A 69 11.18 4.39 -38.46
C TYR A 69 10.88 3.06 -39.15
N ASN A 70 11.75 2.08 -38.95
CA ASN A 70 11.43 0.67 -39.19
C ASN A 70 11.08 0.02 -37.85
N ILE A 71 9.99 -0.73 -37.80
CA ILE A 71 9.56 -1.49 -36.62
C ILE A 71 9.46 -2.96 -37.02
N ASN A 72 10.28 -3.80 -36.39
CA ASN A 72 10.15 -5.26 -36.44
C ASN A 72 9.45 -5.72 -35.16
N VAL A 73 8.56 -6.70 -35.27
CA VAL A 73 7.77 -7.25 -34.15
C VAL A 73 8.09 -8.74 -33.99
N PRO A 74 8.38 -9.24 -32.78
CA PRO A 74 8.58 -10.67 -32.52
C PRO A 74 7.30 -11.50 -32.70
N LEU A 75 7.45 -12.82 -32.83
CA LEU A 75 6.37 -13.81 -32.86
C LEU A 75 6.57 -14.82 -31.73
N ASP A 76 5.57 -14.97 -30.86
CA ASP A 76 5.17 -16.20 -30.14
C ASP A 76 4.11 -15.85 -29.07
N SER A 77 3.15 -16.71 -28.68
CA SER A 77 2.81 -18.06 -29.16
C SER A 77 1.30 -18.37 -29.04
N LEU A 78 0.90 -19.60 -29.39
CA LEU A 78 -0.44 -20.04 -29.81
C LEU A 78 -1.44 -20.39 -28.69
N CYS A 79 -2.75 -20.24 -28.99
CA CYS A 79 -3.81 -21.20 -28.63
C CYS A 79 -5.11 -20.95 -29.45
N SER A 80 -5.99 -21.90 -29.78
CA SER A 80 -5.84 -23.30 -30.28
C SER A 80 -7.23 -23.93 -30.53
N SER A 81 -7.79 -23.79 -31.75
CA SER A 81 -8.88 -24.62 -32.35
C SER A 81 -9.40 -23.95 -33.63
N GLY A 82 -9.84 -24.65 -34.69
CA GLY A 82 -9.73 -26.08 -35.00
C GLY A 82 -10.85 -26.58 -35.91
N LEU A 83 -10.56 -26.87 -37.20
CA LEU A 83 -11.30 -27.73 -38.15
C LEU A 83 -10.60 -27.72 -39.54
N GLU A 84 -11.03 -28.56 -40.49
CA GLU A 84 -10.19 -29.08 -41.59
C GLU A 84 -10.49 -28.54 -43.02
N ALA A 85 -9.49 -28.66 -43.92
CA ALA A 85 -9.58 -28.86 -45.39
C ALA A 85 -10.27 -27.76 -46.26
N SER A 86 -9.79 -27.35 -47.47
CA SER A 86 -9.06 -28.08 -48.53
C SER A 86 -8.60 -27.13 -49.68
N ALA A 87 -7.81 -27.67 -50.63
CA ALA A 87 -7.68 -27.29 -52.06
C ALA A 87 -6.99 -25.95 -52.50
N GLU A 88 -5.71 -26.08 -52.89
CA GLU A 88 -5.13 -25.84 -54.24
C GLU A 88 -5.13 -24.48 -55.02
N GLN A 89 -4.07 -24.38 -55.87
CA GLN A 89 -3.89 -23.63 -57.13
C GLN A 89 -3.44 -22.13 -57.17
N ASP A 90 -2.12 -21.99 -57.35
CA ASP A 90 -1.40 -21.34 -58.47
C ASP A 90 -1.52 -19.84 -58.88
N VAL A 91 -0.37 -19.17 -58.71
CA VAL A 91 0.43 -18.44 -59.74
C VAL A 91 -0.29 -17.70 -60.88
N SER A 92 -0.23 -16.36 -60.84
CA SER A 92 0.52 -15.55 -61.84
C SER A 92 0.70 -14.11 -61.33
N ALA A 93 1.73 -13.41 -61.80
CA ALA A 93 1.93 -11.99 -61.53
C ALA A 93 2.28 -11.27 -62.85
N GLU A 94 1.71 -10.08 -63.07
CA GLU A 94 2.22 -9.13 -64.06
C GLU A 94 1.75 -7.69 -63.75
N ASP A 95 2.55 -6.74 -64.21
CA ASP A 95 2.48 -5.28 -64.21
C ASP A 95 2.26 -4.44 -62.93
N GLU A 96 3.23 -3.55 -62.73
CA GLU A 96 3.27 -2.46 -61.76
C GLU A 96 2.53 -1.21 -62.28
N ALA A 97 2.00 -0.38 -61.39
CA ALA A 97 1.72 1.03 -61.69
C ALA A 97 1.87 1.89 -60.43
N LEU A 98 2.88 2.78 -60.42
CA LEU A 98 3.15 3.67 -59.28
C LEU A 98 2.28 4.95 -59.36
N ALA A 99 1.14 4.95 -58.67
CA ALA A 99 0.27 6.14 -58.57
C ALA A 99 0.73 7.07 -57.42
N GLN A 100 1.71 7.93 -57.71
CA GLN A 100 2.25 8.92 -56.78
C GLN A 100 1.45 10.23 -56.86
N TYR A 101 0.69 10.57 -55.81
CA TYR A 101 -0.06 11.83 -55.75
C TYR A 101 0.67 12.87 -54.89
N THR A 102 1.04 14.00 -55.49
CA THR A 102 1.74 15.10 -54.82
C THR A 102 0.97 16.41 -54.99
N GLY A 103 0.25 16.83 -53.95
CA GLY A 103 -0.32 18.17 -53.86
C GLY A 103 0.77 19.19 -53.53
N GLN A 104 0.89 20.25 -54.33
CA GLN A 104 1.89 21.30 -54.15
C GLN A 104 1.18 22.65 -53.99
N THR A 105 1.29 23.27 -52.81
CA THR A 105 0.80 24.64 -52.57
C THR A 105 1.96 25.62 -52.61
N SER A 106 1.96 26.51 -53.59
CA SER A 106 2.93 27.59 -53.68
C SER A 106 2.49 28.81 -52.86
N ASP A 107 3.21 29.11 -51.78
CA ASP A 107 3.31 30.47 -51.27
C ASP A 107 4.73 30.74 -50.75
N ARG A 108 5.12 32.02 -50.66
CA ARG A 108 6.49 32.46 -50.35
C ARG A 108 6.61 32.93 -48.90
N ASP A 109 6.76 31.96 -48.01
CA ASP A 109 7.83 31.88 -46.99
C ASP A 109 7.44 30.81 -45.93
N SER A 110 8.46 30.14 -45.37
CA SER A 110 8.37 28.89 -44.57
C SER A 110 7.90 27.64 -45.35
N GLN A 111 8.65 26.53 -45.23
CA GLN A 111 8.44 25.30 -45.99
C GLN A 111 8.63 24.07 -45.10
N VAL A 112 7.56 23.30 -44.87
CA VAL A 112 7.60 21.94 -44.28
C VAL A 112 6.64 21.05 -45.06
N THR A 113 7.03 19.82 -45.35
CA THR A 113 6.23 18.88 -46.15
C THR A 113 6.29 17.49 -45.54
N PHE A 114 5.15 16.97 -45.06
CA PHE A 114 5.06 15.64 -44.47
C PHE A 114 4.67 14.60 -45.53
N THR A 115 5.55 13.61 -45.75
CA THR A 115 5.31 12.52 -46.71
C THR A 115 5.13 11.21 -45.98
N HIS A 116 3.94 10.62 -46.04
CA HIS A 116 3.64 9.31 -45.44
C HIS A 116 3.85 8.19 -46.48
N LYS A 117 4.58 7.13 -46.12
CA LYS A 117 4.79 5.96 -46.98
C LYS A 117 4.72 4.67 -46.16
N ILE A 118 3.54 4.06 -46.11
CA ILE A 118 3.25 2.85 -45.33
C ILE A 118 3.34 1.63 -46.25
N ASN A 119 4.27 0.72 -45.97
CA ASN A 119 4.33 -0.60 -46.62
C ASN A 119 3.59 -1.63 -45.76
N LEU A 120 2.52 -2.22 -46.30
CA LEU A 120 1.76 -3.30 -45.64
C LEU A 120 2.09 -4.66 -46.28
N PRO A 121 2.72 -5.61 -45.55
CA PRO A 121 2.95 -6.97 -46.05
C PRO A 121 1.63 -7.75 -46.15
N LYS A 122 1.38 -8.38 -47.31
CA LYS A 122 0.16 -9.17 -47.56
C LYS A 122 0.34 -10.63 -47.07
N LYS A 123 -0.42 -11.05 -46.05
CA LYS A 123 -1.26 -12.29 -45.99
C LYS A 123 -1.52 -12.76 -44.55
N ALA A 124 -2.71 -12.42 -44.03
CA ALA A 124 -3.49 -13.25 -43.12
C ALA A 124 -4.98 -12.93 -43.36
N CYS A 125 -5.85 -13.93 -43.33
CA CYS A 125 -7.27 -13.85 -43.74
C CYS A 125 -8.17 -14.48 -42.67
N PRO A 126 -9.52 -14.37 -42.75
CA PRO A 126 -10.33 -13.25 -43.25
C PRO A 126 -11.53 -12.92 -42.30
N CYS A 127 -11.68 -11.65 -41.88
CA CYS A 127 -12.90 -11.20 -41.17
C CYS A 127 -13.70 -10.22 -42.05
N ALA A 128 -14.83 -10.69 -42.59
CA ALA A 128 -15.69 -9.87 -43.46
C ALA A 128 -16.56 -8.91 -42.64
N GLY A 129 -16.23 -7.61 -42.65
CA GLY A 129 -17.07 -6.58 -42.01
C GLY A 129 -16.59 -5.13 -42.14
N SER A 130 -15.29 -4.89 -42.30
CA SER A 130 -14.70 -3.53 -42.18
C SER A 130 -14.67 -2.68 -43.46
N ALA A 131 -15.03 -3.22 -44.62
CA ALA A 131 -14.89 -2.53 -45.91
C ALA A 131 -15.79 -1.28 -46.08
N ARG A 132 -16.98 -1.24 -45.45
CA ARG A 132 -17.89 -0.09 -45.59
C ARG A 132 -17.48 1.13 -44.77
N VAL A 133 -16.86 0.93 -43.60
CA VAL A 133 -16.55 2.03 -42.67
C VAL A 133 -15.44 2.93 -43.20
N LEU A 134 -14.44 2.39 -43.90
CA LEU A 134 -13.40 3.21 -44.56
C LEU A 134 -13.96 4.02 -45.74
N GLN A 135 -14.86 3.45 -46.54
CA GLN A 135 -15.42 4.11 -47.72
C GLN A 135 -16.28 5.33 -47.35
N GLU A 136 -17.07 5.19 -46.27
CA GLU A 136 -17.89 6.27 -45.69
C GLU A 136 -17.04 7.45 -45.18
N LEU A 137 -15.79 7.17 -44.77
CA LEU A 137 -14.87 8.15 -44.19
C LEU A 137 -14.08 8.92 -45.29
N LEU A 138 -13.67 8.25 -46.37
CA LEU A 138 -13.04 8.90 -47.53
C LEU A 138 -13.97 9.93 -48.19
N ASN A 139 -15.20 9.52 -48.55
CA ASN A 139 -16.18 10.40 -49.21
C ASN A 139 -16.51 11.67 -48.39
N ARG A 140 -16.30 11.63 -47.08
CA ARG A 140 -16.62 12.72 -46.15
C ARG A 140 -15.49 13.74 -46.00
N ILE A 141 -14.26 13.37 -46.36
CA ILE A 141 -13.09 14.26 -46.42
C ILE A 141 -13.07 14.99 -47.77
N GLU A 142 -13.33 14.28 -48.87
CA GLU A 142 -13.33 14.83 -50.24
C GLU A 142 -14.38 15.94 -50.47
N MET A 143 -15.50 15.93 -49.73
CA MET A 143 -16.47 17.04 -49.76
C MET A 143 -15.98 18.30 -49.04
N LEU A 144 -15.25 18.17 -47.92
CA LEU A 144 -14.85 19.31 -47.09
C LEU A 144 -13.75 20.15 -47.75
N GLU A 145 -12.80 19.54 -48.47
CA GLU A 145 -11.81 20.29 -49.26
C GLU A 145 -12.50 21.12 -50.38
N ARG A 146 -13.61 20.62 -50.92
CA ARG A 146 -14.31 21.23 -52.07
C ARG A 146 -15.10 22.48 -51.68
N GLU A 147 -15.66 22.53 -50.47
CA GLU A 147 -16.36 23.72 -49.96
C GLU A 147 -15.37 24.84 -49.55
N VAL A 148 -14.23 24.48 -48.94
CA VAL A 148 -13.19 25.46 -48.56
C VAL A 148 -12.52 26.08 -49.80
N SER A 149 -12.37 25.34 -50.89
CA SER A 149 -11.77 25.88 -52.13
C SER A 149 -12.62 26.98 -52.79
N LEU A 150 -13.95 26.96 -52.66
CA LEU A 150 -14.85 27.93 -53.31
C LEU A 150 -14.87 29.30 -52.62
N LEU A 151 -14.52 29.38 -51.34
CA LEU A 151 -14.44 30.64 -50.58
C LEU A 151 -13.14 31.44 -50.84
N ARG A 152 -12.17 30.85 -51.54
CA ARG A 152 -10.84 31.45 -51.76
C ARG A 152 -10.74 32.30 -53.03
N ASP A 153 -11.57 32.05 -54.04
CA ASP A 153 -11.54 32.75 -55.34
C ASP A 153 -12.17 34.16 -55.33
N GLN A 154 -12.63 34.67 -54.18
CA GLN A 154 -13.28 35.99 -54.10
C GLN A 154 -12.43 37.13 -53.50
N CYS A 155 -11.22 36.89 -52.98
CA CYS A 155 -10.47 37.92 -52.24
C CYS A 155 -8.94 37.95 -52.46
N THR A 156 -8.50 38.28 -53.68
CA THR A 156 -7.13 38.77 -53.92
C THR A 156 -7.05 39.87 -55.00
N ALA A 157 -7.02 41.15 -54.59
CA ALA A 157 -5.97 42.14 -54.97
C ALA A 157 -6.39 43.63 -54.87
N SER A 158 -5.81 44.32 -53.87
CA SER A 158 -5.19 45.66 -53.97
C SER A 158 -5.99 46.97 -54.06
N CYS A 159 -5.50 47.93 -53.26
CA CYS A 159 -5.62 49.40 -53.33
C CYS A 159 -6.95 50.10 -52.95
N CYS A 160 -6.81 51.08 -52.04
CA CYS A 160 -7.89 51.94 -51.52
C CYS A 160 -8.31 53.05 -52.49
N PRO A 161 -9.43 53.72 -52.19
CA PRO A 161 -9.39 55.18 -52.16
C PRO A 161 -10.00 55.79 -50.88
N GLU A 162 -9.36 56.84 -50.36
CA GLU A 162 -10.07 57.86 -49.57
C GLU A 162 -10.89 58.77 -50.50
N SER A 163 -11.80 59.55 -49.91
CA SER A 163 -12.76 60.41 -50.60
C SER A 163 -12.15 61.53 -51.46
N ALA A 164 -12.46 61.55 -52.78
CA ALA A 164 -12.56 62.79 -53.57
C ALA A 164 -13.34 62.62 -54.89
N ALA A 165 -14.12 63.66 -55.23
CA ALA A 165 -14.45 64.15 -56.58
C ALA A 165 -15.25 63.29 -57.62
N THR A 166 -16.57 63.58 -57.69
CA THR A 166 -17.34 63.96 -58.90
C THR A 166 -17.42 63.07 -60.17
N GLY A 167 -18.63 62.57 -60.44
CA GLY A 167 -19.19 62.36 -61.80
C GLY A 167 -18.85 61.05 -62.51
N GLN A 168 -19.71 60.43 -63.32
CA GLN A 168 -21.15 60.67 -63.61
C GLN A 168 -21.78 59.32 -64.03
N LEU A 169 -23.08 59.12 -63.76
CA LEU A 169 -23.85 57.96 -64.23
C LEU A 169 -25.05 58.42 -65.06
N ASP A 170 -25.15 57.94 -66.30
CA ASP A 170 -26.07 58.49 -67.29
C ASP A 170 -27.47 57.84 -67.26
N TYR A 171 -28.34 58.30 -66.37
CA TYR A 171 -29.80 58.34 -66.63
C TYR A 171 -30.52 59.38 -65.76
N ILE A 172 -31.28 60.30 -66.37
CA ILE A 172 -32.08 61.32 -65.67
C ILE A 172 -33.57 61.13 -66.02
N PRO A 173 -34.44 60.77 -65.05
CA PRO A 173 -35.88 60.76 -65.27
C PRO A 173 -36.40 62.21 -65.42
N HIS A 174 -37.18 62.47 -66.48
CA HIS A 174 -37.73 63.80 -66.75
C HIS A 174 -38.95 64.11 -65.86
N CYS A 175 -38.92 65.26 -65.18
CA CYS A 175 -40.07 65.86 -64.47
C CYS A 175 -41.11 66.48 -65.42
N SER A 176 -41.54 65.71 -66.42
CA SER A 176 -42.53 66.06 -67.47
C SER A 176 -42.29 67.36 -68.27
N GLY A 177 -41.16 68.04 -68.10
CA GLY A 177 -40.88 69.37 -68.67
C GLY A 177 -41.40 70.55 -67.85
N HIS A 178 -42.15 70.30 -66.77
CA HIS A 178 -42.81 71.33 -65.95
C HIS A 178 -42.31 71.37 -64.49
N GLY A 179 -41.11 70.83 -64.24
CA GLY A 179 -40.40 70.89 -62.96
C GLY A 179 -38.92 70.51 -63.10
N ASN A 180 -38.18 70.56 -62.00
CA ASN A 180 -36.76 70.20 -61.93
C ASN A 180 -36.52 69.12 -60.85
N PHE A 181 -35.56 68.23 -61.07
CA PHE A 181 -35.30 67.09 -60.17
C PHE A 181 -34.29 67.46 -59.07
N SER A 182 -34.64 67.27 -57.81
CA SER A 182 -33.78 67.55 -56.66
C SER A 182 -33.09 66.29 -56.14
N LEU A 183 -31.76 66.27 -56.19
CA LEU A 183 -30.93 65.18 -55.67
C LEU A 183 -30.83 65.16 -54.14
N GLN A 184 -31.24 66.22 -53.43
CA GLN A 184 -31.27 66.25 -51.96
C GLN A 184 -32.57 65.69 -51.36
N SER A 185 -33.67 65.69 -52.11
CA SER A 185 -34.97 65.11 -51.69
C SER A 185 -35.40 63.90 -52.53
N CYS A 186 -34.62 63.54 -53.55
CA CYS A 186 -34.87 62.42 -54.47
C CYS A 186 -36.25 62.48 -55.17
N GLY A 187 -36.64 63.67 -55.65
CA GLY A 187 -37.93 63.88 -56.31
C GLY A 187 -38.01 65.18 -57.12
N CYS A 188 -39.08 65.30 -57.91
CA CYS A 188 -39.37 66.49 -58.72
C CYS A 188 -39.95 67.65 -57.88
N ILE A 189 -39.49 68.87 -58.16
CA ILE A 189 -40.06 70.13 -57.67
C ILE A 189 -40.70 70.83 -58.87
N CYS A 190 -41.98 71.18 -58.78
CA CYS A 190 -42.76 71.68 -59.91
C CYS A 190 -42.71 73.20 -60.04
N ASN A 191 -42.83 73.68 -61.28
CA ASN A 191 -42.93 75.09 -61.61
C ASN A 191 -44.35 75.61 -61.31
N GLU A 192 -44.50 76.93 -61.09
CA GLU A 192 -45.81 77.54 -60.82
C GLU A 192 -46.85 77.21 -61.90
N GLY A 193 -48.10 76.99 -61.46
CA GLY A 193 -49.21 76.54 -62.31
C GLY A 193 -49.28 75.02 -62.53
N TRP A 194 -48.30 74.24 -62.06
CA TRP A 194 -48.25 72.78 -62.21
C TRP A 194 -47.97 72.05 -60.89
N PHE A 195 -48.62 70.90 -60.66
CA PHE A 195 -48.38 70.08 -59.47
C PHE A 195 -48.42 68.56 -59.76
N GLY A 196 -48.36 67.75 -58.70
CA GLY A 196 -48.29 66.28 -58.75
C GLY A 196 -46.86 65.74 -58.74
N LYS A 197 -46.69 64.44 -58.39
CA LYS A 197 -45.36 63.83 -58.11
C LYS A 197 -44.36 63.83 -59.28
N ASN A 198 -44.82 64.07 -60.51
CA ASN A 198 -43.96 64.26 -61.69
C ASN A 198 -44.32 65.54 -62.49
N CYS A 199 -45.00 66.51 -61.85
CA CYS A 199 -45.35 67.82 -62.42
C CYS A 199 -46.17 67.74 -63.70
N SER A 200 -47.43 67.29 -63.58
CA SER A 200 -48.25 66.86 -64.73
C SER A 200 -49.70 67.39 -64.73
N GLU A 201 -50.11 68.15 -63.70
CA GLU A 201 -51.50 68.60 -63.49
C GLU A 201 -51.59 70.15 -63.46
N PRO A 202 -52.42 70.81 -64.30
CA PRO A 202 -52.55 72.28 -64.40
C PRO A 202 -53.70 72.89 -63.57
N TYR A 203 -53.82 74.22 -63.56
CA TYR A 203 -54.63 75.02 -62.62
C TYR A 203 -55.74 75.90 -63.29
N CYS A 204 -56.98 75.88 -62.78
CA CYS A 204 -58.08 76.81 -63.14
C CYS A 204 -58.26 77.91 -62.06
N PRO A 205 -58.60 79.18 -62.42
CA PRO A 205 -58.93 80.22 -61.44
C PRO A 205 -60.27 79.98 -60.72
N LEU A 206 -60.29 80.13 -59.39
CA LEU A 206 -61.47 80.21 -58.50
C LEU A 206 -62.59 79.15 -58.66
N GLY A 207 -62.34 78.05 -59.39
CA GLY A 207 -63.34 77.00 -59.62
C GLY A 207 -64.62 77.50 -60.33
N CYS A 208 -64.50 78.52 -61.18
CA CYS A 208 -65.64 79.17 -61.87
C CYS A 208 -66.75 79.66 -60.92
N SER A 209 -66.36 80.11 -59.72
CA SER A 209 -67.26 80.65 -58.69
C SER A 209 -68.42 79.72 -58.31
N SER A 210 -68.32 78.42 -58.62
CA SER A 210 -69.40 77.41 -58.52
C SER A 210 -70.71 77.75 -59.27
N ARG A 211 -70.67 78.66 -60.25
CA ARG A 211 -71.83 79.10 -61.08
C ARG A 211 -71.57 78.90 -62.59
N GLY A 212 -70.82 77.84 -62.86
CA GLY A 212 -70.29 77.49 -64.17
C GLY A 212 -69.28 76.34 -64.09
N VAL A 213 -68.79 75.90 -65.25
CA VAL A 213 -67.87 74.74 -65.38
C VAL A 213 -66.54 75.17 -66.00
N CYS A 214 -65.40 74.74 -65.43
CA CYS A 214 -64.08 74.98 -66.03
C CYS A 214 -63.81 73.95 -67.14
N VAL A 215 -63.44 74.45 -68.33
CA VAL A 215 -62.94 73.64 -69.46
C VAL A 215 -61.71 74.35 -70.01
N ASP A 216 -60.59 73.62 -70.15
CA ASP A 216 -59.31 74.10 -70.67
C ASP A 216 -58.82 75.45 -70.08
N GLY A 217 -59.11 75.69 -68.80
CA GLY A 217 -58.69 76.90 -68.07
C GLY A 217 -59.63 78.10 -68.17
N GLN A 218 -60.80 77.97 -68.81
CA GLN A 218 -61.82 79.01 -68.91
C GLN A 218 -63.19 78.54 -68.38
N CYS A 219 -64.04 79.49 -67.98
CA CYS A 219 -65.31 79.24 -67.31
C CYS A 219 -66.51 79.51 -68.22
N VAL A 220 -67.55 78.65 -68.13
CA VAL A 220 -68.81 78.78 -68.87
C VAL A 220 -69.98 78.81 -67.89
N CYS A 221 -70.86 79.81 -67.99
CA CYS A 221 -71.72 80.27 -66.90
C CYS A 221 -73.19 79.88 -66.98
N ASP A 222 -73.85 79.80 -65.83
CA ASP A 222 -75.29 79.52 -65.69
C ASP A 222 -76.19 80.71 -66.05
N SER A 223 -77.47 80.45 -66.36
CA SER A 223 -78.35 81.35 -67.15
C SER A 223 -78.70 82.72 -66.54
N GLU A 224 -78.42 82.93 -65.26
CA GLU A 224 -78.66 84.21 -64.57
C GLU A 224 -77.38 85.06 -64.44
N TYR A 225 -76.22 84.51 -64.86
CA TYR A 225 -74.90 85.09 -64.66
C TYR A 225 -74.12 85.29 -65.98
N SER A 226 -73.19 86.25 -65.99
CA SER A 226 -72.24 86.52 -67.06
C SER A 226 -70.86 86.93 -66.51
N GLY A 227 -69.98 87.48 -67.34
CA GLY A 227 -68.60 87.79 -66.96
C GLY A 227 -67.64 86.60 -67.10
N GLY A 228 -66.33 86.86 -67.05
CA GLY A 228 -65.27 85.88 -67.37
C GLY A 228 -65.08 84.75 -66.36
N ASP A 229 -65.60 84.91 -65.14
CA ASP A 229 -65.60 83.94 -64.03
C ASP A 229 -67.01 83.73 -63.44
N CYS A 230 -68.05 84.10 -64.20
CA CYS A 230 -69.47 83.93 -63.88
C CYS A 230 -69.99 84.76 -62.69
N SER A 231 -69.59 86.04 -62.63
CA SER A 231 -69.80 86.98 -61.53
C SER A 231 -70.81 88.12 -61.78
N GLU A 232 -71.20 88.41 -63.02
CA GLU A 232 -72.08 89.55 -63.38
C GLU A 232 -73.57 89.13 -63.47
N LEU A 233 -74.53 89.98 -63.08
CA LEU A 233 -75.96 89.65 -62.91
C LEU A 233 -76.92 90.50 -63.79
N ARG A 234 -78.22 90.14 -63.85
CA ARG A 234 -79.21 90.70 -64.80
C ARG A 234 -80.48 91.25 -64.10
N CYS A 235 -80.87 92.48 -64.43
CA CYS A 235 -81.97 93.25 -63.82
C CYS A 235 -83.39 92.67 -63.98
N PRO A 236 -84.24 92.73 -62.93
CA PRO A 236 -85.68 92.45 -63.01
C PRO A 236 -86.52 93.66 -63.43
N THR A 237 -87.55 93.42 -64.26
CA THR A 237 -88.72 94.29 -64.57
C THR A 237 -88.47 95.77 -64.93
N ASP A 238 -87.24 96.16 -65.27
CA ASP A 238 -86.86 97.54 -65.66
C ASP A 238 -87.31 98.61 -64.64
N CYS A 239 -87.22 98.25 -63.35
CA CYS A 239 -87.48 99.10 -62.18
C CYS A 239 -88.85 99.82 -62.17
N SER A 240 -89.86 99.21 -62.80
CA SER A 240 -91.24 99.72 -62.92
C SER A 240 -91.35 101.20 -63.33
N SER A 241 -90.34 101.70 -64.05
CA SER A 241 -90.18 103.12 -64.44
C SER A 241 -90.16 104.12 -63.27
N ARG A 242 -89.74 103.71 -62.05
CA ARG A 242 -89.66 104.54 -60.82
C ARG A 242 -88.31 104.46 -60.09
N GLY A 243 -87.32 103.91 -60.78
CA GLY A 243 -85.95 103.82 -60.36
C GLY A 243 -85.03 103.61 -61.55
N LEU A 244 -83.73 103.54 -61.30
CA LEU A 244 -82.71 103.24 -62.30
C LEU A 244 -82.07 101.89 -61.97
N CYS A 245 -81.97 100.97 -62.94
CA CYS A 245 -81.31 99.68 -62.67
C CYS A 245 -79.78 99.83 -62.73
N VAL A 246 -79.11 99.26 -61.73
CA VAL A 246 -77.64 99.19 -61.63
C VAL A 246 -77.28 97.80 -61.10
N ASP A 247 -76.33 97.13 -61.76
CA ASP A 247 -75.74 95.84 -61.35
C ASP A 247 -76.73 94.71 -60.99
N GLY A 248 -77.94 94.75 -61.55
CA GLY A 248 -78.99 93.74 -61.35
C GLY A 248 -80.13 94.18 -60.43
N GLU A 249 -80.04 95.35 -59.80
CA GLU A 249 -80.97 95.81 -58.75
C GLU A 249 -81.47 97.25 -59.00
N CYS A 250 -82.63 97.60 -58.44
CA CYS A 250 -83.35 98.84 -58.77
C CYS A 250 -83.20 99.94 -57.71
N VAL A 251 -82.62 101.08 -58.11
CA VAL A 251 -82.39 102.23 -57.23
C VAL A 251 -83.56 103.22 -57.31
N CYS A 252 -84.33 103.33 -56.23
CA CYS A 252 -85.64 103.97 -56.19
C CYS A 252 -85.64 105.47 -55.85
N GLU A 253 -86.59 106.21 -56.43
CA GLU A 253 -86.83 107.62 -56.09
C GLU A 253 -87.60 107.79 -54.76
N GLU A 254 -87.14 108.68 -53.88
CA GLU A 254 -87.76 108.89 -52.57
C GLU A 254 -89.19 109.48 -52.67
N PRO A 255 -90.13 109.08 -51.79
CA PRO A 255 -89.95 108.29 -50.57
C PRO A 255 -90.10 106.76 -50.77
N TYR A 256 -89.93 106.24 -51.99
CA TYR A 256 -90.20 104.84 -52.30
C TYR A 256 -88.97 103.91 -52.11
N THR A 257 -89.24 102.60 -51.98
CA THR A 257 -88.24 101.56 -51.70
C THR A 257 -88.74 100.18 -52.19
N GLY A 258 -87.91 99.14 -52.13
CA GLY A 258 -88.24 97.78 -52.56
C GLY A 258 -87.76 97.45 -53.98
N GLU A 259 -87.69 96.15 -54.32
CA GLU A 259 -86.97 95.64 -55.51
C GLU A 259 -87.49 96.13 -56.89
N ASP A 260 -88.73 96.64 -56.98
CA ASP A 260 -89.26 97.34 -58.16
C ASP A 260 -89.71 98.79 -57.86
N CYS A 261 -89.36 99.33 -56.70
CA CYS A 261 -89.68 100.70 -56.26
C CYS A 261 -91.17 100.98 -55.97
N SER A 262 -91.87 100.05 -55.33
CA SER A 262 -93.30 100.15 -55.00
C SER A 262 -93.65 100.47 -53.53
N GLU A 263 -92.73 100.35 -52.57
CA GLU A 263 -93.01 100.41 -51.11
C GLU A 263 -92.53 101.71 -50.43
N LEU A 264 -92.67 101.84 -49.09
CA LEU A 264 -92.44 103.08 -48.31
C LEU A 264 -91.68 102.80 -46.98
N ARG A 265 -90.68 103.63 -46.66
CA ARG A 265 -89.59 103.33 -45.68
C ARG A 265 -89.88 103.67 -44.20
N CYS A 266 -89.20 102.99 -43.26
CA CYS A 266 -89.40 103.08 -41.81
C CYS A 266 -88.24 103.72 -41.00
N PRO A 267 -88.45 104.09 -39.71
CA PRO A 267 -87.37 104.58 -38.84
C PRO A 267 -86.39 103.47 -38.46
N GLY A 268 -85.14 103.58 -38.92
CA GLY A 268 -84.01 102.70 -38.55
C GLY A 268 -84.19 101.22 -38.93
N ASP A 269 -85.19 100.87 -39.74
CA ASP A 269 -85.63 99.50 -40.06
C ASP A 269 -85.60 98.53 -38.86
N CYS A 270 -85.99 99.04 -37.68
CA CYS A 270 -86.07 98.29 -36.43
C CYS A 270 -84.77 97.56 -36.06
N SER A 271 -83.63 98.14 -36.46
CA SER A 271 -82.25 97.63 -36.33
C SER A 271 -82.09 96.15 -36.68
N GLY A 272 -82.95 95.62 -37.57
CA GLY A 272 -82.99 94.21 -37.97
C GLY A 272 -83.44 93.22 -36.89
N GLN A 273 -83.79 93.68 -35.67
CA GLN A 273 -84.21 92.82 -34.54
C GLN A 273 -85.70 93.00 -34.19
N GLY A 274 -86.46 93.58 -35.12
CA GLY A 274 -87.90 93.75 -35.02
C GLY A 274 -88.53 93.89 -36.41
N ARG A 275 -89.86 93.79 -36.48
CA ARG A 275 -90.60 94.04 -37.73
C ARG A 275 -91.07 95.49 -37.78
N CYS A 276 -90.93 96.16 -38.93
CA CYS A 276 -91.68 97.40 -39.16
C CYS A 276 -93.10 97.07 -39.66
N ALA A 277 -94.07 97.89 -39.25
CA ALA A 277 -95.35 98.02 -39.93
C ALA A 277 -95.73 99.51 -40.01
N ASN A 278 -95.89 100.03 -41.23
CA ASN A 278 -96.42 101.38 -41.51
C ASN A 278 -95.72 102.50 -40.70
N GLY A 279 -94.39 102.41 -40.53
CA GLY A 279 -93.57 103.40 -39.83
C GLY A 279 -93.35 103.18 -38.33
N THR A 280 -93.60 101.99 -37.77
CA THR A 280 -93.34 101.70 -36.34
C THR A 280 -92.84 100.26 -36.12
N CYS A 281 -91.98 100.06 -35.11
CA CYS A 281 -91.20 98.85 -34.85
C CYS A 281 -91.71 97.99 -33.69
N PHE A 282 -91.51 96.67 -33.78
CA PHE A 282 -91.83 95.69 -32.75
C PHE A 282 -90.74 94.61 -32.63
N CYS A 283 -90.11 94.49 -31.46
CA CYS A 283 -88.89 93.69 -31.23
C CYS A 283 -89.13 92.18 -31.08
N GLN A 284 -88.10 91.39 -31.36
CA GLN A 284 -88.05 89.94 -31.17
C GLN A 284 -87.53 89.54 -29.78
N GLU A 285 -87.82 88.31 -29.37
CA GLU A 285 -87.45 87.76 -28.06
C GLU A 285 -85.93 87.70 -27.88
N GLY A 286 -85.45 88.09 -26.69
CA GLY A 286 -84.02 88.30 -26.43
C GLY A 286 -83.49 89.70 -26.76
N TYR A 287 -84.30 90.59 -27.35
CA TYR A 287 -83.95 91.98 -27.67
C TYR A 287 -84.92 93.02 -27.08
N MET A 288 -84.41 94.23 -26.79
CA MET A 288 -85.20 95.36 -26.30
C MET A 288 -84.65 96.73 -26.73
N GLY A 289 -85.54 97.74 -26.82
CA GLY A 289 -85.23 99.12 -27.23
C GLY A 289 -86.38 99.72 -28.07
N GLU A 290 -86.35 101.03 -28.35
CA GLU A 290 -87.30 101.63 -29.33
C GLU A 290 -86.95 101.22 -30.77
N ASP A 291 -85.67 100.94 -31.03
CA ASP A 291 -85.12 100.38 -32.27
C ASP A 291 -84.76 98.88 -32.15
N CYS A 292 -84.99 98.25 -30.99
CA CYS A 292 -84.68 96.84 -30.69
C CYS A 292 -83.19 96.44 -30.51
N SER A 293 -82.32 97.38 -30.11
CA SER A 293 -80.85 97.19 -30.11
C SER A 293 -80.16 96.40 -28.96
N GLN A 294 -80.82 96.04 -27.85
CA GLN A 294 -80.13 95.55 -26.62
C GLN A 294 -80.44 94.09 -26.26
N ARG A 295 -79.44 93.30 -25.82
CA ARG A 295 -79.53 91.83 -25.53
C ARG A 295 -79.50 91.45 -24.03
N GLN A 296 -79.93 90.22 -23.71
CA GLN A 296 -80.01 89.63 -22.35
C GLN A 296 -79.06 88.41 -22.15
N CYS A 297 -78.50 88.23 -20.95
CA CYS A 297 -77.65 87.07 -20.56
C CYS A 297 -78.42 85.94 -19.86
N LEU A 298 -77.90 84.71 -19.96
CA LEU A 298 -78.46 83.49 -19.36
C LEU A 298 -78.22 83.43 -17.83
N ASN A 299 -79.23 83.04 -17.05
CA ASN A 299 -79.19 82.75 -15.60
C ASN A 299 -78.48 83.79 -14.69
N ALA A 300 -78.28 85.03 -15.17
CA ALA A 300 -77.42 86.03 -14.52
C ALA A 300 -76.04 85.46 -14.08
N CYS A 301 -75.46 84.56 -14.89
CA CYS A 301 -74.17 83.93 -14.64
C CYS A 301 -74.05 83.22 -13.28
N SER A 302 -75.16 82.67 -12.77
CA SER A 302 -75.30 81.96 -11.47
C SER A 302 -74.79 82.73 -10.24
N GLY A 303 -74.53 84.04 -10.36
CA GLY A 303 -73.84 84.83 -9.33
C GLY A 303 -72.37 84.43 -9.09
N ARG A 304 -71.70 83.84 -10.09
CA ARG A 304 -70.29 83.37 -10.06
C ARG A 304 -69.50 83.85 -11.28
N GLY A 305 -69.83 85.04 -11.75
CA GLY A 305 -69.33 85.59 -13.00
C GLY A 305 -70.04 86.87 -13.42
N HIS A 306 -69.63 87.43 -14.56
CA HIS A 306 -70.12 88.70 -15.08
C HIS A 306 -70.66 88.57 -16.51
N CYS A 307 -71.75 89.28 -16.79
CA CYS A 307 -72.47 89.27 -18.07
C CYS A 307 -71.90 90.33 -19.04
N GLN A 308 -71.51 89.91 -20.24
CA GLN A 308 -71.06 90.80 -21.32
C GLN A 308 -71.53 90.26 -22.68
N GLU A 309 -72.25 91.10 -23.45
CA GLU A 309 -72.80 90.79 -24.80
C GLU A 309 -73.71 89.54 -24.92
N GLY A 310 -74.23 89.04 -23.79
CA GLY A 310 -75.04 87.82 -23.71
C GLY A 310 -74.29 86.61 -23.16
N LEU A 311 -72.96 86.69 -23.04
CA LEU A 311 -72.07 85.65 -22.52
C LEU A 311 -71.73 85.88 -21.04
N CYS A 312 -71.37 84.81 -20.33
CA CYS A 312 -70.92 84.84 -18.95
C CYS A 312 -69.42 84.55 -18.84
N PHE A 313 -68.70 85.44 -18.15
CA PHE A 313 -67.28 85.31 -17.81
C PHE A 313 -67.17 84.90 -16.33
N CYS A 314 -66.59 83.73 -16.06
CA CYS A 314 -66.67 83.09 -14.75
C CYS A 314 -65.53 83.48 -13.80
N GLU A 315 -65.81 83.35 -12.50
CA GLU A 315 -64.81 83.44 -11.44
C GLU A 315 -63.89 82.21 -11.40
N ASP A 316 -62.64 82.38 -10.95
CA ASP A 316 -61.62 81.33 -10.95
C ASP A 316 -62.11 80.02 -10.28
N GLY A 317 -61.85 78.89 -10.95
CA GLY A 317 -62.30 77.56 -10.54
C GLY A 317 -63.69 77.17 -11.07
N TYR A 318 -64.47 78.10 -11.64
CA TYR A 318 -65.77 77.81 -12.25
C TYR A 318 -65.75 77.94 -13.79
N LEU A 319 -66.57 77.13 -14.45
CA LEU A 319 -66.73 77.12 -15.91
C LEU A 319 -68.16 76.80 -16.36
N GLY A 320 -68.39 76.88 -17.66
CA GLY A 320 -69.69 76.63 -18.31
C GLY A 320 -70.44 77.92 -18.67
N PRO A 321 -71.51 77.81 -19.50
CA PRO A 321 -72.18 78.97 -20.11
C PRO A 321 -72.89 79.89 -19.11
N ASP A 322 -73.11 79.44 -17.86
CA ASP A 322 -73.64 80.23 -16.75
C ASP A 322 -72.82 80.07 -15.45
N CYS A 323 -71.56 79.62 -15.54
CA CYS A 323 -70.62 79.53 -14.40
C CYS A 323 -71.06 78.59 -13.26
N SER A 324 -71.81 77.54 -13.57
CA SER A 324 -72.37 76.59 -12.58
C SER A 324 -71.48 75.36 -12.28
N ALA A 325 -70.49 75.03 -13.11
CA ALA A 325 -69.66 73.83 -12.98
C ALA A 325 -68.24 74.12 -12.48
N VAL A 326 -67.59 73.13 -11.85
CA VAL A 326 -66.21 73.24 -11.31
C VAL A 326 -65.18 72.72 -12.32
N ALA A 327 -64.08 73.45 -12.47
CA ALA A 327 -62.96 73.07 -13.35
C ALA A 327 -62.25 71.78 -12.88
N PRO A 328 -61.90 70.87 -13.80
CA PRO A 328 -61.04 69.71 -13.48
C PRO A 328 -59.59 70.16 -13.21
N PRO A 329 -58.77 69.34 -12.53
CA PRO A 329 -57.32 69.52 -12.53
C PRO A 329 -56.74 69.15 -13.91
N GLU A 330 -55.67 69.84 -14.29
CA GLU A 330 -55.01 69.70 -15.60
C GLU A 330 -53.67 68.94 -15.46
N ASP A 331 -53.12 68.46 -16.59
CA ASP A 331 -51.80 67.80 -16.71
C ASP A 331 -51.50 66.71 -15.65
N LEU A 332 -52.48 65.84 -15.38
CA LEU A 332 -52.28 64.62 -14.58
C LEU A 332 -51.18 63.74 -15.21
N ARG A 333 -50.05 63.64 -14.52
CA ARG A 333 -48.86 62.88 -14.91
C ARG A 333 -48.47 61.89 -13.83
N VAL A 334 -47.77 60.82 -14.24
CA VAL A 334 -47.21 59.81 -13.33
C VAL A 334 -45.75 60.14 -13.12
N ALA A 335 -45.37 60.50 -11.90
CA ALA A 335 -44.00 60.87 -11.54
C ALA A 335 -43.12 59.64 -11.22
N GLY A 336 -43.72 58.59 -10.66
CA GLY A 336 -43.01 57.39 -10.22
C GLY A 336 -43.90 56.16 -10.11
N ILE A 337 -43.30 54.98 -10.32
CA ILE A 337 -43.97 53.67 -10.23
C ILE A 337 -43.04 52.70 -9.51
N SER A 338 -43.55 52.01 -8.49
CA SER A 338 -42.90 50.85 -7.86
C SER A 338 -43.75 49.59 -8.04
N ASP A 339 -43.42 48.50 -7.34
CA ASP A 339 -44.27 47.30 -7.29
C ASP A 339 -45.48 47.47 -6.35
N ARG A 340 -45.47 48.46 -5.43
CA ARG A 340 -46.53 48.69 -4.44
C ARG A 340 -47.03 50.13 -4.31
N SER A 341 -46.55 51.04 -5.17
CA SER A 341 -46.95 52.44 -5.16
C SER A 341 -46.94 53.07 -6.55
N ILE A 342 -47.79 54.08 -6.72
CA ILE A 342 -47.87 54.95 -7.90
C ILE A 342 -47.86 56.39 -7.40
N GLU A 343 -46.96 57.20 -7.93
CA GLU A 343 -46.84 58.62 -7.61
C GLU A 343 -47.40 59.48 -8.74
N LEU A 344 -48.31 60.37 -8.39
CA LEU A 344 -49.09 61.20 -9.30
C LEU A 344 -48.78 62.67 -9.05
N GLU A 345 -48.73 63.46 -10.11
CA GLU A 345 -48.71 64.92 -10.06
C GLU A 345 -49.79 65.49 -10.97
N TRP A 346 -50.30 66.68 -10.66
CA TRP A 346 -51.23 67.43 -11.51
C TRP A 346 -51.04 68.94 -11.27
N ASP A 347 -51.36 69.73 -12.29
CA ASP A 347 -51.29 71.17 -12.19
C ASP A 347 -52.57 71.70 -11.49
N ARG A 348 -52.38 72.69 -10.61
CA ARG A 348 -53.41 73.14 -9.65
C ARG A 348 -54.26 74.28 -10.22
N PRO A 349 -55.57 74.12 -10.41
CA PRO A 349 -56.47 75.25 -10.64
C PRO A 349 -56.49 76.19 -9.42
N MET A 350 -56.72 77.48 -9.63
CA MET A 350 -56.95 78.39 -8.51
C MET A 350 -58.33 78.14 -7.89
N ALA A 351 -58.42 78.28 -6.56
CA ALA A 351 -59.62 78.08 -5.73
C ALA A 351 -60.13 76.64 -5.45
N VAL A 352 -59.34 75.58 -5.68
CA VAL A 352 -59.69 74.21 -5.23
C VAL A 352 -59.61 74.06 -3.70
N THR A 353 -60.57 73.35 -3.09
CA THR A 353 -60.63 73.11 -1.63
C THR A 353 -60.09 71.75 -1.19
N GLU A 354 -60.35 70.70 -1.95
CA GLU A 354 -59.79 69.35 -1.78
C GLU A 354 -59.74 68.64 -3.14
N TYR A 355 -58.90 67.62 -3.27
CA TYR A 355 -58.97 66.67 -4.38
C TYR A 355 -59.40 65.29 -3.87
N VAL A 356 -60.23 64.60 -4.66
CA VAL A 356 -60.55 63.19 -4.45
C VAL A 356 -59.81 62.37 -5.50
N ILE A 357 -58.96 61.45 -5.06
CA ILE A 357 -58.29 60.48 -5.91
C ILE A 357 -58.98 59.14 -5.71
N SER A 358 -59.64 58.63 -6.74
CA SER A 358 -60.19 57.28 -6.75
C SER A 358 -59.35 56.37 -7.64
N TYR A 359 -59.14 55.13 -7.20
CA TYR A 359 -58.32 54.15 -7.89
C TYR A 359 -58.93 52.75 -7.76
N GLN A 360 -58.87 51.98 -8.83
CA GLN A 360 -59.44 50.63 -8.91
C GLN A 360 -58.53 49.73 -9.76
N PRO A 361 -58.14 48.53 -9.31
CA PRO A 361 -57.45 47.58 -10.16
C PRO A 361 -58.40 47.09 -11.26
N MET A 362 -57.91 47.00 -12.50
CA MET A 362 -58.71 46.62 -13.68
C MET A 362 -59.04 45.12 -13.75
N ALA A 363 -58.59 44.33 -12.77
CA ALA A 363 -58.92 42.91 -12.63
C ALA A 363 -60.40 42.69 -12.25
N LEU A 364 -60.96 41.55 -12.66
CA LEU A 364 -62.35 41.18 -12.38
C LEU A 364 -62.60 41.09 -10.86
N GLY A 365 -63.47 41.97 -10.35
CA GLY A 365 -63.80 42.06 -8.92
C GLY A 365 -63.01 43.10 -8.13
N GLY A 366 -62.15 43.89 -8.78
CA GLY A 366 -61.38 44.95 -8.12
C GLY A 366 -62.25 45.96 -7.37
N LEU A 367 -61.97 46.17 -6.09
CA LEU A 367 -62.64 47.18 -5.27
C LEU A 367 -62.19 48.59 -5.67
N GLN A 368 -63.15 49.51 -5.82
CA GLN A 368 -62.85 50.93 -6.01
C GLN A 368 -62.51 51.57 -4.66
N LEU A 369 -61.29 52.07 -4.54
CA LEU A 369 -60.79 52.79 -3.37
C LEU A 369 -60.78 54.30 -3.65
N GLN A 370 -60.71 55.09 -2.59
CA GLN A 370 -60.62 56.54 -2.66
C GLN A 370 -59.81 57.14 -1.51
N GLN A 371 -59.08 58.20 -1.81
CA GLN A 371 -58.31 59.01 -0.88
C GLN A 371 -58.64 60.49 -1.13
N ARG A 372 -58.63 61.30 -0.07
CA ARG A 372 -58.82 62.76 -0.13
C ARG A 372 -57.53 63.45 0.26
N VAL A 373 -57.16 64.51 -0.46
CA VAL A 373 -56.01 65.36 -0.14
C VAL A 373 -56.41 66.84 -0.16
N PRO A 374 -55.76 67.71 0.63
CA PRO A 374 -56.01 69.15 0.63
C PRO A 374 -55.85 69.83 -0.75
N GLY A 375 -56.60 70.90 -0.99
CA GLY A 375 -56.61 71.62 -2.28
C GLY A 375 -55.31 72.33 -2.65
N ASP A 376 -54.38 72.52 -1.70
CA ASP A 376 -53.04 73.05 -1.95
C ASP A 376 -52.07 72.00 -2.55
N TRP A 377 -52.43 70.71 -2.57
CA TRP A 377 -51.57 69.65 -3.11
C TRP A 377 -51.57 69.63 -4.64
N SER A 378 -50.40 69.31 -5.23
CA SER A 378 -50.20 69.16 -6.69
C SER A 378 -49.78 67.73 -7.08
N GLY A 379 -50.07 66.75 -6.21
CA GLY A 379 -49.65 65.36 -6.37
C GLY A 379 -49.92 64.51 -5.14
N VAL A 380 -49.87 63.19 -5.29
CA VAL A 380 -49.99 62.21 -4.19
C VAL A 380 -49.33 60.87 -4.56
N THR A 381 -48.72 60.20 -3.59
CA THR A 381 -48.33 58.80 -3.70
C THR A 381 -49.46 57.89 -3.20
N ILE A 382 -49.99 57.02 -4.06
CA ILE A 382 -50.85 55.91 -3.66
C ILE A 382 -49.94 54.74 -3.26
N THR A 383 -50.18 54.13 -2.10
CA THR A 383 -49.38 53.02 -1.55
C THR A 383 -50.24 51.77 -1.31
N GLU A 384 -49.60 50.66 -0.92
CA GLU A 384 -50.25 49.36 -0.63
C GLU A 384 -50.95 48.72 -1.85
N LEU A 385 -50.46 49.02 -3.05
CA LEU A 385 -50.91 48.42 -4.30
C LEU A 385 -50.33 47.00 -4.50
N GLU A 386 -50.99 46.18 -5.31
CA GLU A 386 -50.51 44.85 -5.67
C GLU A 386 -49.52 44.90 -6.85
N PRO A 387 -48.43 44.10 -6.82
CA PRO A 387 -47.46 44.01 -7.92
C PRO A 387 -48.03 43.46 -9.23
N GLY A 388 -47.63 44.09 -10.34
CA GLY A 388 -48.02 43.70 -11.69
C GLY A 388 -49.52 43.76 -11.96
N LEU A 389 -50.25 44.75 -11.41
CA LEU A 389 -51.64 45.03 -11.77
C LEU A 389 -51.77 46.42 -12.42
N THR A 390 -52.66 46.52 -13.41
CA THR A 390 -53.06 47.82 -13.98
C THR A 390 -54.18 48.42 -13.15
N TYR A 391 -53.97 49.64 -12.66
CA TYR A 391 -54.95 50.46 -11.96
C TYR A 391 -55.51 51.54 -12.89
N ASN A 392 -56.83 51.74 -12.83
CA ASN A 392 -57.51 52.90 -13.39
C ASN A 392 -57.67 53.94 -12.28
N ILE A 393 -57.10 55.12 -12.48
CA ILE A 393 -57.01 56.21 -11.49
C ILE A 393 -57.80 57.40 -12.01
N SER A 394 -58.51 58.12 -11.13
CA SER A 394 -59.35 59.26 -11.44
C SER A 394 -59.19 60.34 -10.38
N VAL A 395 -58.75 61.54 -10.76
CA VAL A 395 -58.58 62.70 -9.88
C VAL A 395 -59.68 63.72 -10.14
N TYR A 396 -60.40 64.09 -9.10
CA TYR A 396 -61.49 65.08 -9.11
C TYR A 396 -61.07 66.28 -8.25
N ALA A 397 -61.28 67.50 -8.73
CA ALA A 397 -61.21 68.71 -7.91
C ALA A 397 -62.57 68.96 -7.23
N VAL A 398 -62.54 69.58 -6.04
CA VAL A 398 -63.75 69.95 -5.30
C VAL A 398 -63.71 71.41 -4.89
N ILE A 399 -64.79 72.14 -5.19
CA ILE A 399 -65.05 73.49 -4.67
C ILE A 399 -66.44 73.50 -4.04
N SER A 400 -66.54 73.88 -2.76
CA SER A 400 -67.82 74.01 -2.03
C SER A 400 -68.74 72.76 -2.13
N ASN A 401 -68.17 71.56 -1.96
CA ASN A 401 -68.81 70.25 -2.13
C ASN A 401 -69.32 69.91 -3.55
N ILE A 402 -69.00 70.71 -4.58
CA ILE A 402 -69.24 70.36 -5.99
C ILE A 402 -67.97 69.72 -6.55
N LEU A 403 -68.12 68.51 -7.11
CA LEU A 403 -67.06 67.77 -7.80
C LEU A 403 -66.91 68.25 -9.26
N SER A 404 -65.67 68.33 -9.74
CA SER A 404 -65.37 68.47 -11.16
C SER A 404 -65.69 67.18 -11.94
N LEU A 405 -65.55 67.22 -13.27
CA LEU A 405 -65.28 66.00 -14.03
C LEU A 405 -63.89 65.44 -13.65
N PRO A 406 -63.66 64.12 -13.68
CA PRO A 406 -62.35 63.55 -13.39
C PRO A 406 -61.40 63.66 -14.57
N ILE A 407 -60.12 63.88 -14.28
CA ILE A 407 -59.01 63.53 -15.18
C ILE A 407 -58.51 62.12 -14.80
N THR A 408 -58.21 61.28 -15.79
CA THR A 408 -58.00 59.82 -15.56
C THR A 408 -56.70 59.30 -16.17
N ALA A 409 -55.97 58.48 -15.41
CA ALA A 409 -54.77 57.79 -15.85
C ALA A 409 -54.90 56.27 -15.69
N LYS A 410 -54.24 55.51 -16.57
CA LYS A 410 -54.09 54.04 -16.45
C LYS A 410 -52.62 53.72 -16.25
N VAL A 411 -52.29 52.99 -15.20
CA VAL A 411 -50.92 52.80 -14.73
C VAL A 411 -50.77 51.38 -14.21
N ALA A 412 -49.71 50.68 -14.62
CA ALA A 412 -49.38 49.34 -14.12
C ALA A 412 -48.28 49.43 -13.06
N THR A 413 -48.44 48.76 -11.93
CA THR A 413 -47.37 48.54 -10.95
C THR A 413 -46.31 47.60 -11.52
N HIS A 414 -45.07 47.75 -11.08
CA HIS A 414 -43.99 46.81 -11.45
C HIS A 414 -44.20 45.44 -10.79
N LEU A 415 -43.55 44.41 -11.33
CA LEU A 415 -43.54 43.07 -10.73
C LEU A 415 -42.35 42.95 -9.76
N SER A 416 -42.60 42.55 -8.50
CA SER A 416 -41.56 42.41 -7.47
C SER A 416 -40.41 41.50 -7.90
N THR A 417 -39.21 41.74 -7.37
CA THR A 417 -38.04 40.86 -7.60
C THR A 417 -38.12 39.58 -6.76
N PRO A 418 -37.70 38.41 -7.30
CA PRO A 418 -37.61 37.17 -6.52
C PRO A 418 -36.57 37.30 -5.39
N GLN A 419 -36.83 36.71 -4.22
CA GLN A 419 -35.91 36.79 -3.06
C GLN A 419 -35.51 35.39 -2.55
N GLY A 420 -34.54 35.34 -1.63
CA GLY A 420 -34.06 34.09 -1.02
C GLY A 420 -33.37 33.10 -1.96
N LEU A 421 -32.88 33.52 -3.13
CA LEU A 421 -32.21 32.63 -4.10
C LEU A 421 -30.94 31.99 -3.51
N HIS A 422 -30.91 30.67 -3.39
CA HIS A 422 -29.77 29.91 -2.87
C HIS A 422 -29.62 28.53 -3.51
N PHE A 423 -28.44 27.93 -3.34
CA PHE A 423 -28.09 26.60 -3.83
C PHE A 423 -28.14 25.59 -2.68
N LYS A 424 -28.79 24.45 -2.90
CA LYS A 424 -29.07 23.43 -1.87
C LYS A 424 -28.22 22.18 -2.05
N THR A 425 -28.11 21.66 -3.27
CA THR A 425 -27.18 20.59 -3.63
C THR A 425 -26.49 20.91 -4.94
N ILE A 426 -25.19 20.60 -5.02
CA ILE A 426 -24.33 20.85 -6.18
C ILE A 426 -23.54 19.57 -6.43
N THR A 427 -23.53 19.08 -7.67
CA THR A 427 -22.75 17.90 -8.09
C THR A 427 -21.88 18.24 -9.31
N GLU A 428 -21.27 17.23 -9.91
CA GLU A 428 -20.50 17.37 -11.15
C GLU A 428 -21.38 17.77 -12.35
N THR A 429 -22.68 17.43 -12.33
CA THR A 429 -23.58 17.67 -13.48
C THR A 429 -24.97 18.21 -13.11
N THR A 430 -25.22 18.46 -11.83
CA THR A 430 -26.53 18.94 -11.33
C THR A 430 -26.40 20.08 -10.33
N VAL A 431 -27.38 20.99 -10.33
CA VAL A 431 -27.53 22.04 -9.31
C VAL A 431 -29.01 22.15 -8.92
N GLU A 432 -29.28 22.00 -7.62
CA GLU A 432 -30.57 22.26 -7.00
C GLU A 432 -30.61 23.68 -6.43
N VAL A 433 -31.56 24.47 -6.93
CA VAL A 433 -31.76 25.89 -6.64
C VAL A 433 -33.10 26.07 -5.92
N GLN A 434 -33.17 26.97 -4.95
CA GLN A 434 -34.39 27.30 -4.21
C GLN A 434 -34.52 28.81 -3.97
N TRP A 435 -35.75 29.32 -3.96
CA TRP A 435 -36.09 30.74 -3.74
C TRP A 435 -37.40 30.89 -2.93
N GLU A 436 -37.76 32.11 -2.58
CA GLU A 436 -38.96 32.42 -1.78
C GLU A 436 -40.22 32.60 -2.67
N PRO A 437 -41.40 32.08 -2.24
CA PRO A 437 -42.65 32.30 -2.95
C PRO A 437 -43.19 33.72 -2.75
N PHE A 438 -43.88 34.25 -3.76
CA PHE A 438 -44.67 35.47 -3.62
C PHE A 438 -46.02 35.21 -2.93
N SER A 439 -46.53 36.23 -2.24
CA SER A 439 -47.83 36.22 -1.54
C SER A 439 -49.00 36.70 -2.39
N PHE A 440 -48.80 36.93 -3.69
CA PHE A 440 -49.78 37.45 -4.65
C PHE A 440 -49.80 36.57 -5.91
N SER A 441 -50.81 36.72 -6.77
CA SER A 441 -50.96 35.90 -7.98
C SER A 441 -50.13 36.41 -9.17
N PHE A 442 -49.51 35.46 -9.87
CA PHE A 442 -48.69 35.62 -11.08
C PHE A 442 -48.65 34.28 -11.84
N ASP A 443 -48.17 34.29 -13.08
CA ASP A 443 -48.35 33.17 -14.01
C ASP A 443 -47.33 32.05 -13.81
N GLY A 444 -46.09 32.41 -13.48
CA GLY A 444 -45.01 31.46 -13.28
C GLY A 444 -43.64 32.10 -13.09
N TRP A 445 -42.62 31.27 -12.92
CA TRP A 445 -41.23 31.66 -12.89
C TRP A 445 -40.54 31.29 -14.20
N GLU A 446 -39.43 31.97 -14.50
CA GLU A 446 -38.49 31.56 -15.53
C GLU A 446 -37.08 31.55 -14.92
N ILE A 447 -36.45 30.38 -14.97
CA ILE A 447 -35.08 30.16 -14.49
C ILE A 447 -34.14 29.90 -15.67
N SER A 448 -32.95 30.49 -15.62
CA SER A 448 -31.92 30.34 -16.65
C SER A 448 -30.57 30.00 -16.02
N PHE A 449 -29.87 29.03 -16.60
CA PHE A 449 -28.51 28.62 -16.24
C PHE A 449 -27.59 28.94 -17.43
N ILE A 450 -26.85 30.04 -17.34
CA ILE A 450 -26.00 30.54 -18.42
C ILE A 450 -24.53 30.26 -18.05
N PRO A 451 -23.78 29.45 -18.83
CA PRO A 451 -22.36 29.23 -18.56
C PRO A 451 -21.60 30.54 -18.79
N LYS A 452 -20.58 30.81 -17.98
CA LYS A 452 -19.85 32.09 -17.97
C LYS A 452 -19.11 32.43 -19.28
N ASN A 453 -18.94 31.44 -20.15
CA ASN A 453 -18.40 31.62 -21.51
C ASN A 453 -19.46 31.96 -22.58
N ASN A 454 -20.74 32.10 -22.19
CA ASN A 454 -21.91 32.32 -23.06
C ASN A 454 -22.17 31.24 -24.13
N GLU A 455 -21.59 30.03 -24.01
CA GLU A 455 -21.85 28.89 -24.92
C GLU A 455 -23.21 28.21 -24.68
N GLY A 456 -24.30 28.97 -24.78
CA GLY A 456 -25.68 28.47 -24.67
C GLY A 456 -26.13 28.21 -23.23
N GLY A 457 -27.16 28.94 -22.78
CA GLY A 457 -27.81 28.70 -21.49
C GLY A 457 -29.01 27.77 -21.60
N VAL A 458 -29.29 27.02 -20.53
CA VAL A 458 -30.57 26.31 -20.39
C VAL A 458 -31.59 27.27 -19.78
N ILE A 459 -32.80 27.32 -20.32
CA ILE A 459 -33.91 28.13 -19.79
C ILE A 459 -35.12 27.21 -19.57
N ALA A 460 -35.77 27.33 -18.41
CA ALA A 460 -36.98 26.61 -18.07
C ALA A 460 -38.03 27.56 -17.48
N GLN A 461 -39.27 27.43 -17.93
CA GLN A 461 -40.42 28.10 -17.33
C GLN A 461 -41.15 27.13 -16.39
N LEU A 462 -41.60 27.65 -15.24
CA LEU A 462 -42.11 26.87 -14.11
C LEU A 462 -43.44 27.45 -13.62
N PRO A 463 -44.41 26.63 -13.18
CA PRO A 463 -45.63 27.09 -12.50
C PRO A 463 -45.33 27.94 -11.25
N SER A 464 -46.24 28.85 -10.91
CA SER A 464 -46.05 29.83 -9.82
C SER A 464 -45.99 29.23 -8.40
N ASP A 465 -46.47 28.00 -8.20
CA ASP A 465 -46.33 27.24 -6.95
C ASP A 465 -44.95 26.60 -6.75
N VAL A 466 -44.11 26.54 -7.79
CA VAL A 466 -42.77 25.94 -7.73
C VAL A 466 -41.75 26.94 -7.17
N THR A 467 -41.10 26.57 -6.06
CA THR A 467 -40.06 27.39 -5.39
C THR A 467 -38.66 26.77 -5.42
N SER A 468 -38.49 25.63 -6.09
CA SER A 468 -37.19 24.97 -6.26
C SER A 468 -37.10 24.24 -7.59
N PHE A 469 -35.88 24.13 -8.13
CA PHE A 469 -35.62 23.50 -9.41
C PHE A 469 -34.25 22.80 -9.42
N ASN A 470 -34.18 21.60 -10.00
CA ASN A 470 -32.95 20.81 -10.13
C ASN A 470 -32.55 20.74 -11.60
N GLN A 471 -31.58 21.55 -11.99
CA GLN A 471 -30.99 21.50 -13.33
C GLN A 471 -30.01 20.33 -13.40
N THR A 472 -30.10 19.52 -14.46
CA THR A 472 -29.20 18.38 -14.71
C THR A 472 -28.50 18.51 -16.06
N GLY A 473 -27.47 17.70 -16.31
CA GLY A 473 -26.72 17.71 -17.58
C GLY A 473 -25.73 18.86 -17.76
N LEU A 474 -25.32 19.52 -16.67
CA LEU A 474 -24.31 20.59 -16.68
C LEU A 474 -22.90 20.03 -16.97
N LYS A 475 -21.98 20.88 -17.45
CA LYS A 475 -20.56 20.56 -17.68
C LYS A 475 -19.82 20.53 -16.32
N PRO A 476 -19.08 19.46 -15.95
CA PRO A 476 -18.28 19.42 -14.73
C PRO A 476 -17.19 20.48 -14.66
N GLY A 477 -16.98 21.04 -13.47
CA GLY A 477 -16.04 22.12 -13.20
C GLY A 477 -16.31 23.43 -13.95
N GLU A 478 -17.50 23.64 -14.49
CA GLU A 478 -17.89 24.87 -15.20
C GLU A 478 -18.70 25.81 -14.30
N GLU A 479 -18.54 27.12 -14.51
CA GLU A 479 -19.19 28.19 -13.73
C GLU A 479 -20.43 28.71 -14.45
N TYR A 480 -21.57 28.67 -13.77
CA TYR A 480 -22.88 29.05 -14.27
C TYR A 480 -23.42 30.26 -13.51
N ILE A 481 -24.00 31.22 -14.25
CA ILE A 481 -24.83 32.29 -13.70
C ILE A 481 -26.28 31.80 -13.77
N VAL A 482 -26.92 31.70 -12.60
CA VAL A 482 -28.32 31.31 -12.46
C VAL A 482 -29.15 32.57 -12.24
N ASN A 483 -30.14 32.82 -13.11
CA ASN A 483 -31.07 33.94 -12.96
C ASN A 483 -32.50 33.40 -12.83
N VAL A 484 -33.26 33.93 -11.87
CA VAL A 484 -34.71 33.70 -11.72
C VAL A 484 -35.44 35.02 -11.98
N VAL A 485 -36.50 34.98 -12.79
CA VAL A 485 -37.52 36.06 -12.92
C VAL A 485 -38.91 35.50 -12.66
N ALA A 486 -39.84 36.37 -12.25
CA ALA A 486 -41.27 36.08 -12.27
C ALA A 486 -41.92 36.62 -13.57
N LEU A 487 -42.98 35.95 -14.00
CA LEU A 487 -43.78 36.27 -15.19
C LEU A 487 -45.23 36.60 -14.80
N LYS A 488 -45.80 37.67 -15.38
CA LYS A 488 -47.22 38.02 -15.24
C LYS A 488 -47.71 38.78 -16.47
N GLU A 489 -48.66 38.21 -17.21
CA GLU A 489 -49.17 38.64 -18.52
C GLU A 489 -48.06 38.86 -19.57
N GLN A 490 -47.52 40.07 -19.65
CA GLN A 490 -46.40 40.46 -20.53
C GLN A 490 -45.24 41.11 -19.74
N ALA A 491 -45.38 41.26 -18.43
CA ALA A 491 -44.36 41.79 -17.54
C ALA A 491 -43.43 40.67 -17.06
N ARG A 492 -42.13 40.96 -17.04
CA ARG A 492 -41.09 40.16 -16.38
C ARG A 492 -40.56 40.97 -15.20
N SER A 493 -40.34 40.34 -14.05
CA SER A 493 -39.61 41.00 -12.95
C SER A 493 -38.16 41.31 -13.39
N PRO A 494 -37.47 42.25 -12.71
CA PRO A 494 -36.02 42.25 -12.76
C PRO A 494 -35.48 40.89 -12.26
N PRO A 495 -34.35 40.40 -12.80
CA PRO A 495 -33.78 39.11 -12.43
C PRO A 495 -33.08 39.17 -11.08
N THR A 496 -33.21 38.08 -10.32
CA THR A 496 -32.35 37.79 -9.18
C THR A 496 -31.32 36.75 -9.63
N SER A 497 -30.04 37.10 -9.48
CA SER A 497 -28.92 36.36 -10.08
C SER A 497 -27.91 35.89 -9.02
N ALA A 498 -27.43 34.66 -9.14
CA ALA A 498 -26.35 34.10 -8.32
C ALA A 498 -25.46 33.19 -9.17
N SER A 499 -24.15 33.15 -8.90
CA SER A 499 -23.21 32.26 -9.60
C SER A 499 -22.92 30.98 -8.80
N VAL A 500 -22.72 29.89 -9.51
CA VAL A 500 -22.42 28.56 -8.96
C VAL A 500 -21.42 27.83 -9.85
N SER A 501 -20.44 27.17 -9.25
CA SER A 501 -19.53 26.26 -9.96
C SER A 501 -19.95 24.81 -9.67
N THR A 502 -20.06 24.02 -10.72
CA THR A 502 -20.24 22.56 -10.59
C THR A 502 -18.98 21.90 -10.01
N VAL A 503 -19.14 20.71 -9.42
CA VAL A 503 -18.01 19.92 -8.91
C VAL A 503 -17.15 19.44 -10.08
N ILE A 504 -15.84 19.26 -9.84
CA ILE A 504 -14.88 18.71 -10.80
C ILE A 504 -15.04 17.18 -10.80
N ASP A 505 -15.24 16.58 -11.97
CA ASP A 505 -15.33 15.12 -12.08
C ASP A 505 -13.97 14.46 -11.87
N GLY A 506 -13.97 13.30 -11.23
CA GLY A 506 -12.76 12.55 -10.89
C GLY A 506 -12.24 11.69 -12.05
N PRO A 507 -10.93 11.36 -12.08
CA PRO A 507 -10.40 10.32 -12.97
C PRO A 507 -11.06 8.98 -12.66
N THR A 508 -11.51 8.25 -13.68
CA THR A 508 -12.27 6.99 -13.52
C THR A 508 -11.54 5.79 -14.14
N GLN A 509 -12.03 4.58 -13.90
CA GLN A 509 -11.47 3.32 -14.45
C GLN A 509 -9.95 3.20 -14.22
N ILE A 510 -9.52 3.26 -12.95
CA ILE A 510 -8.12 3.02 -12.61
C ILE A 510 -7.76 1.55 -12.87
N LEU A 511 -6.70 1.33 -13.65
CA LEU A 511 -6.15 0.01 -13.99
C LEU A 511 -4.67 0.00 -13.62
N VAL A 512 -4.18 -1.15 -13.14
CA VAL A 512 -2.74 -1.39 -12.98
C VAL A 512 -2.36 -2.56 -13.87
N ARG A 513 -1.37 -2.36 -14.74
CA ARG A 513 -0.79 -3.35 -15.65
C ARG A 513 0.73 -3.33 -15.55
N ASP A 514 1.38 -4.27 -16.22
CA ASP A 514 2.83 -4.33 -16.42
C ASP A 514 3.58 -4.15 -15.08
N VAL A 515 3.15 -4.93 -14.08
CA VAL A 515 3.68 -4.93 -12.72
C VAL A 515 4.88 -5.88 -12.67
N SER A 516 6.02 -5.39 -12.20
CA SER A 516 7.21 -6.18 -11.86
C SER A 516 7.43 -6.22 -10.35
N ASP A 517 8.62 -6.68 -9.95
CA ASP A 517 9.20 -6.54 -8.61
C ASP A 517 9.28 -5.08 -8.09
N THR A 518 9.54 -4.12 -8.97
CA THR A 518 9.99 -2.76 -8.63
C THR A 518 9.25 -1.64 -9.38
N VAL A 519 8.44 -1.99 -10.39
CA VAL A 519 7.72 -1.05 -11.27
C VAL A 519 6.26 -1.48 -11.44
N ALA A 520 5.35 -0.53 -11.63
CA ALA A 520 3.97 -0.79 -12.06
C ALA A 520 3.43 0.34 -12.94
N PHE A 521 2.67 0.01 -13.99
CA PHE A 521 2.00 1.01 -14.83
C PHE A 521 0.56 1.21 -14.39
N VAL A 522 0.25 2.42 -13.94
CA VAL A 522 -1.09 2.84 -13.52
C VAL A 522 -1.72 3.66 -14.65
N GLU A 523 -2.90 3.27 -15.11
CA GLU A 523 -3.71 3.95 -16.14
C GLU A 523 -5.06 4.39 -15.55
N TRP A 524 -5.64 5.46 -16.08
CA TRP A 524 -6.97 5.97 -15.74
C TRP A 524 -7.60 6.70 -16.93
N THR A 525 -8.93 6.75 -16.96
CA THR A 525 -9.68 7.66 -17.83
C THR A 525 -9.57 9.10 -17.30
N PRO A 526 -9.08 10.08 -18.09
CA PRO A 526 -9.00 11.47 -17.66
C PRO A 526 -10.37 12.10 -17.33
N PRO A 527 -10.41 13.14 -16.47
CA PRO A 527 -11.64 13.86 -16.17
C PRO A 527 -12.11 14.69 -17.37
N ARG A 528 -13.41 15.00 -17.41
CA ARG A 528 -14.05 15.80 -18.47
C ARG A 528 -13.92 17.30 -18.21
N ALA A 529 -13.85 17.69 -16.94
CA ALA A 529 -13.52 19.05 -16.51
C ALA A 529 -12.09 19.42 -16.94
N LYS A 530 -11.88 20.69 -17.28
CA LYS A 530 -10.53 21.27 -17.35
C LYS A 530 -9.97 21.37 -15.93
N VAL A 531 -8.77 20.84 -15.71
CA VAL A 531 -8.09 20.74 -14.41
C VAL A 531 -6.63 21.16 -14.54
N ASP A 532 -5.99 21.57 -13.44
CA ASP A 532 -4.63 22.12 -13.44
C ASP A 532 -3.57 21.01 -13.33
N PHE A 533 -3.89 19.95 -12.57
CA PHE A 533 -3.07 18.73 -12.47
C PHE A 533 -3.88 17.52 -11.98
N ILE A 534 -3.41 16.34 -12.35
CA ILE A 534 -3.79 15.07 -11.74
C ILE A 534 -2.85 14.80 -10.55
N LEU A 535 -3.39 14.27 -9.47
CA LEU A 535 -2.69 14.01 -8.22
C LEU A 535 -2.68 12.50 -7.97
N LEU A 536 -1.54 11.85 -8.28
CA LEU A 536 -1.34 10.42 -8.05
C LEU A 536 -0.63 10.22 -6.72
N LYS A 537 -1.25 9.48 -5.81
CA LYS A 537 -0.72 9.12 -4.48
C LYS A 537 -0.54 7.60 -4.45
N TYR A 538 0.52 7.06 -3.83
CA TYR A 538 0.65 5.61 -3.59
C TYR A 538 1.39 5.29 -2.29
N GLY A 539 1.18 4.08 -1.77
CA GLY A 539 1.83 3.60 -0.54
C GLY A 539 1.52 2.14 -0.24
N LEU A 540 2.24 1.56 0.74
CA LEU A 540 2.01 0.18 1.19
C LEU A 540 0.67 0.05 1.93
N VAL A 541 -0.05 -1.05 1.68
CA VAL A 541 -1.34 -1.30 2.34
C VAL A 541 -1.14 -1.54 3.85
N GLY A 542 -1.83 -0.75 4.68
CA GLY A 542 -1.82 -0.90 6.14
C GLY A 542 -0.57 -0.38 6.86
N GLY A 543 0.39 0.20 6.16
CA GLY A 543 1.57 0.81 6.77
C GLY A 543 1.35 2.26 7.21
N GLU A 544 1.95 2.66 8.34
CA GLU A 544 2.00 4.06 8.81
C GLU A 544 2.94 4.97 7.98
N GLY A 545 3.48 4.46 6.87
CA GLY A 545 4.41 5.18 6.01
C GLY A 545 3.77 6.33 5.23
N GLY A 546 4.53 7.41 5.04
CA GLY A 546 4.10 8.54 4.22
C GLY A 546 3.84 8.12 2.77
N LYS A 547 2.68 8.51 2.22
CA LYS A 547 2.27 8.20 0.85
C LYS A 547 3.02 9.10 -0.15
N THR A 548 3.79 8.50 -1.04
CA THR A 548 4.45 9.24 -2.14
C THR A 548 3.39 9.87 -3.03
N THR A 549 3.57 11.15 -3.38
CA THR A 549 2.57 11.95 -4.08
C THR A 549 3.20 12.69 -5.27
N PHE A 550 2.68 12.43 -6.46
CA PHE A 550 3.09 13.07 -7.71
C PHE A 550 1.99 14.01 -8.24
N ARG A 551 2.41 15.17 -8.77
CA ARG A 551 1.55 16.10 -9.52
C ARG A 551 1.85 15.96 -11.01
N LEU A 552 0.88 15.46 -11.76
CA LEU A 552 1.01 15.12 -13.17
C LEU A 552 0.23 16.15 -14.01
N GLN A 553 0.85 16.68 -15.07
CA GLN A 553 0.20 17.66 -15.94
C GLN A 553 -0.77 16.95 -16.92
N PRO A 554 -1.96 17.51 -17.19
CA PRO A 554 -2.84 17.00 -18.23
C PRO A 554 -2.16 17.08 -19.61
N PRO A 555 -2.50 16.20 -20.58
CA PRO A 555 -3.59 15.23 -20.58
C PRO A 555 -3.18 13.81 -20.15
N LEU A 556 -2.19 13.65 -19.26
CA LEU A 556 -1.70 12.33 -18.85
C LEU A 556 -2.83 11.41 -18.32
N SER A 557 -2.96 10.25 -18.97
CA SER A 557 -3.87 9.14 -18.63
C SER A 557 -3.17 7.93 -18.01
N GLN A 558 -1.83 7.92 -17.97
CA GLN A 558 -1.05 6.83 -17.39
C GLN A 558 0.27 7.33 -16.78
N TYR A 559 0.83 6.56 -15.85
CA TYR A 559 2.10 6.83 -15.18
C TYR A 559 2.81 5.54 -14.74
N SER A 560 4.13 5.51 -14.86
CA SER A 560 4.99 4.42 -14.37
C SER A 560 5.41 4.73 -12.93
N VAL A 561 4.91 3.97 -11.97
CA VAL A 561 5.34 4.03 -10.57
C VAL A 561 6.58 3.15 -10.42
N GLN A 562 7.65 3.69 -9.84
CA GLN A 562 8.97 3.06 -9.77
C GLN A 562 9.49 3.02 -8.33
N ALA A 563 10.59 2.28 -8.11
CA ALA A 563 11.19 2.04 -6.79
C ALA A 563 10.20 1.45 -5.76
N LEU A 564 9.34 0.55 -6.24
CA LEU A 564 8.52 -0.30 -5.39
C LEU A 564 9.39 -1.38 -4.72
N ARG A 565 8.91 -1.91 -3.60
CA ARG A 565 9.52 -3.08 -2.95
C ARG A 565 8.98 -4.36 -3.60
N PRO A 566 9.82 -5.40 -3.83
CA PRO A 566 9.36 -6.71 -4.27
C PRO A 566 8.37 -7.39 -3.30
N GLY A 567 7.53 -8.29 -3.82
CA GLY A 567 6.56 -9.10 -3.06
C GLY A 567 5.58 -8.31 -2.18
N SER A 568 5.39 -7.02 -2.44
CA SER A 568 4.76 -6.07 -1.52
C SER A 568 3.45 -5.52 -2.06
N ARG A 569 2.45 -5.40 -1.18
CA ARG A 569 1.11 -4.94 -1.55
C ARG A 569 0.96 -3.43 -1.41
N TYR A 570 0.63 -2.78 -2.52
CA TYR A 570 0.48 -1.33 -2.66
C TYR A 570 -0.98 -0.94 -2.92
N GLU A 571 -1.31 0.28 -2.51
CA GLU A 571 -2.56 0.98 -2.85
C GLU A 571 -2.20 2.30 -3.55
N VAL A 572 -2.96 2.64 -4.59
CA VAL A 572 -2.80 3.85 -5.40
C VAL A 572 -4.12 4.62 -5.43
N TRP A 573 -4.05 5.95 -5.32
CA TRP A 573 -5.16 6.87 -5.42
C TRP A 573 -4.87 7.88 -6.54
N VAL A 574 -5.88 8.20 -7.35
CA VAL A 574 -5.80 9.21 -8.40
C VAL A 574 -7.00 10.14 -8.30
N SER A 575 -6.73 11.44 -8.18
CA SER A 575 -7.71 12.53 -8.15
C SER A 575 -7.28 13.66 -9.09
N ALA A 576 -8.18 14.58 -9.42
CA ALA A 576 -7.91 15.75 -10.24
C ALA A 576 -8.07 17.03 -9.42
N VAL A 577 -7.26 18.06 -9.69
CA VAL A 577 -7.25 19.32 -8.93
C VAL A 577 -7.37 20.53 -9.85
N ARG A 578 -8.20 21.50 -9.46
CA ARG A 578 -8.32 22.82 -10.11
C ARG A 578 -8.47 23.90 -9.04
N GLY A 579 -7.54 24.86 -9.01
CA GLY A 579 -7.45 25.86 -7.96
C GLY A 579 -7.28 25.21 -6.58
N ALA A 580 -8.26 25.42 -5.69
CA ALA A 580 -8.29 24.85 -4.34
C ALA A 580 -9.11 23.54 -4.24
N ASN A 581 -9.77 23.11 -5.32
CA ASN A 581 -10.72 22.01 -5.29
C ASN A 581 -10.08 20.71 -5.82
N GLU A 582 -10.11 19.64 -5.02
CA GLU A 582 -9.74 18.27 -5.40
C GLU A 582 -11.03 17.46 -5.67
N SER A 583 -11.03 16.63 -6.72
CA SER A 583 -12.13 15.71 -7.05
C SER A 583 -12.26 14.57 -6.02
N GLN A 584 -13.30 13.76 -6.13
CA GLN A 584 -13.26 12.42 -5.53
C GLN A 584 -12.04 11.64 -6.05
N SER A 585 -11.41 10.84 -5.19
CA SER A 585 -10.21 10.06 -5.53
C SER A 585 -10.56 8.60 -5.79
N THR A 586 -10.31 8.13 -7.02
CA THR A 586 -10.45 6.72 -7.38
C THR A 586 -9.24 5.93 -6.88
N THR A 587 -9.43 4.71 -6.38
CA THR A 587 -8.35 3.89 -5.79
C THR A 587 -8.40 2.43 -6.20
N THR A 588 -7.24 1.76 -6.21
CA THR A 588 -7.11 0.32 -6.39
C THR A 588 -5.84 -0.21 -5.71
N GLN A 589 -5.75 -1.53 -5.54
CA GLN A 589 -4.63 -2.22 -4.91
C GLN A 589 -4.00 -3.24 -5.86
N PHE A 590 -2.68 -3.40 -5.74
CA PHE A 590 -1.90 -4.38 -6.50
C PHE A 590 -0.74 -4.92 -5.64
N THR A 591 -0.10 -5.99 -6.09
CA THR A 591 1.08 -6.57 -5.41
C THR A 591 2.21 -6.69 -6.43
N THR A 592 3.42 -6.29 -6.08
CA THR A 592 4.62 -6.46 -6.91
C THR A 592 5.06 -7.93 -6.97
N GLU A 593 5.81 -8.27 -8.02
CA GLU A 593 6.35 -9.61 -8.18
C GLU A 593 7.51 -9.90 -7.20
N ILE A 594 7.91 -11.17 -7.11
CA ILE A 594 9.06 -11.61 -6.31
C ILE A 594 10.35 -11.31 -7.09
N ASP A 595 11.33 -10.66 -6.47
CA ASP A 595 12.61 -10.37 -7.12
C ASP A 595 13.45 -11.63 -7.34
N ALA A 596 14.12 -11.68 -8.49
CA ALA A 596 15.06 -12.75 -8.79
C ALA A 596 16.32 -12.66 -7.89
N PRO A 597 16.89 -13.79 -7.44
CA PRO A 597 18.10 -13.79 -6.63
C PRO A 597 19.28 -13.14 -7.39
N LYS A 598 20.14 -12.43 -6.66
CA LYS A 598 21.12 -11.49 -7.22
C LYS A 598 22.54 -12.00 -7.01
N ASN A 599 23.50 -11.46 -7.77
CA ASN A 599 24.93 -11.75 -7.65
C ASN A 599 25.30 -13.25 -7.58
N LEU A 600 24.68 -14.06 -8.44
CA LEU A 600 24.94 -15.49 -8.64
C LEU A 600 26.43 -15.76 -8.91
N ARG A 601 27.02 -16.69 -8.16
CA ARG A 601 28.46 -17.06 -8.19
C ARG A 601 28.64 -18.58 -8.14
N VAL A 602 29.70 -19.06 -8.78
CA VAL A 602 30.25 -20.40 -8.56
C VAL A 602 31.33 -20.31 -7.48
N GLY A 603 31.30 -21.22 -6.51
CA GLY A 603 32.29 -21.36 -5.44
C GLY A 603 33.40 -22.33 -5.82
N SER A 604 33.56 -23.40 -5.04
CA SER A 604 34.39 -24.52 -5.48
C SER A 604 33.72 -25.27 -6.64
N HIS A 605 34.53 -25.89 -7.48
CA HIS A 605 34.10 -26.74 -8.57
C HIS A 605 35.05 -27.92 -8.66
N THR A 606 34.54 -29.07 -9.06
CA THR A 606 35.33 -30.29 -9.25
C THR A 606 34.99 -30.92 -10.60
N ALA A 607 35.53 -32.10 -10.88
CA ALA A 607 35.11 -32.89 -12.03
C ALA A 607 33.61 -33.26 -11.99
N THR A 608 32.99 -33.42 -10.81
CA THR A 608 31.61 -33.94 -10.68
C THR A 608 30.68 -33.10 -9.81
N SER A 609 31.11 -31.91 -9.36
CA SER A 609 30.30 -31.00 -8.54
C SER A 609 30.54 -29.52 -8.82
N LEU A 610 29.55 -28.69 -8.48
CA LEU A 610 29.59 -27.23 -8.54
C LEU A 610 28.95 -26.64 -7.29
N ASP A 611 29.68 -25.86 -6.50
CA ASP A 611 29.10 -25.03 -5.45
C ASP A 611 28.53 -23.75 -6.05
N LEU A 612 27.33 -23.38 -5.62
CA LEU A 612 26.61 -22.18 -6.02
C LEU A 612 26.35 -21.29 -4.81
N GLU A 613 26.48 -19.98 -4.99
CA GLU A 613 26.11 -18.95 -4.01
C GLU A 613 25.34 -17.81 -4.69
N TRP A 614 24.31 -17.29 -4.03
CA TRP A 614 23.54 -16.14 -4.50
C TRP A 614 23.05 -15.28 -3.33
N ASP A 615 22.87 -13.99 -3.58
CA ASP A 615 22.26 -13.07 -2.62
C ASP A 615 20.77 -13.39 -2.47
N ASN A 616 20.29 -13.33 -1.23
CA ASN A 616 18.90 -13.60 -0.90
C ASN A 616 17.96 -12.52 -1.48
N SER A 617 16.81 -12.95 -2.01
CA SER A 617 15.72 -12.08 -2.49
C SER A 617 15.25 -11.13 -1.37
N GLU A 618 14.95 -9.89 -1.76
CA GLU A 618 14.45 -8.82 -0.89
C GLU A 618 12.99 -9.07 -0.45
N ALA A 619 12.21 -9.80 -1.25
CA ALA A 619 10.93 -10.33 -0.84
C ALA A 619 11.05 -11.42 0.25
N GLU A 620 9.96 -11.63 0.98
CA GLU A 620 9.82 -12.77 1.87
C GLU A 620 9.58 -14.05 1.04
N VAL A 621 10.52 -14.98 1.08
CA VAL A 621 10.50 -16.23 0.29
C VAL A 621 10.97 -17.39 1.16
N GLN A 622 10.41 -18.57 0.94
CA GLN A 622 10.63 -19.75 1.80
C GLN A 622 11.83 -20.58 1.31
N GLU A 623 11.94 -20.74 -0.01
CA GLU A 623 12.95 -21.55 -0.67
C GLU A 623 13.31 -20.98 -2.05
N TYR A 624 14.36 -21.52 -2.64
CA TYR A 624 14.77 -21.29 -4.02
C TYR A 624 14.66 -22.58 -4.80
N LYS A 625 14.15 -22.49 -6.03
CA LYS A 625 14.16 -23.58 -7.00
C LYS A 625 15.35 -23.38 -7.93
N VAL A 626 16.33 -24.27 -7.82
CA VAL A 626 17.48 -24.38 -8.73
C VAL A 626 17.15 -25.39 -9.81
N VAL A 627 17.21 -24.99 -11.08
CA VAL A 627 17.04 -25.86 -12.25
C VAL A 627 18.33 -25.85 -13.06
N TYR A 628 18.86 -27.01 -13.41
CA TYR A 628 20.12 -27.12 -14.16
C TYR A 628 20.07 -28.18 -15.26
N SER A 629 20.81 -27.93 -16.33
CA SER A 629 20.88 -28.80 -17.51
C SER A 629 22.20 -28.59 -18.24
N THR A 630 22.65 -29.57 -19.03
CA THR A 630 23.74 -29.33 -20.00
C THR A 630 23.25 -28.36 -21.07
N LEU A 631 24.16 -27.58 -21.67
CA LEU A 631 23.78 -26.62 -22.74
C LEU A 631 23.19 -27.27 -24.02
N ALA A 632 23.17 -28.61 -24.10
CA ALA A 632 22.47 -29.36 -25.14
C ALA A 632 20.95 -29.49 -24.90
N GLY A 633 20.47 -29.22 -23.68
CA GLY A 633 19.04 -29.21 -23.33
C GLY A 633 18.36 -30.59 -23.23
N GLU A 634 19.13 -31.69 -23.23
CA GLU A 634 18.57 -33.05 -23.30
C GLU A 634 17.76 -33.45 -22.07
N GLN A 635 18.16 -33.01 -20.87
CA GLN A 635 17.45 -33.27 -19.61
C GLN A 635 17.70 -32.16 -18.58
N TYR A 636 16.64 -31.73 -17.90
CA TYR A 636 16.67 -30.79 -16.80
C TYR A 636 16.57 -31.52 -15.45
N HIS A 637 17.31 -31.02 -14.47
CA HIS A 637 17.30 -31.48 -13.08
C HIS A 637 16.85 -30.33 -12.17
N GLU A 638 16.13 -30.64 -11.09
CA GLU A 638 15.58 -29.66 -10.16
C GLU A 638 16.04 -29.94 -8.73
N LEU A 639 16.33 -28.89 -7.97
CA LEU A 639 16.70 -28.93 -6.56
C LEU A 639 16.00 -27.78 -5.82
N LEU A 640 15.33 -28.10 -4.71
CA LEU A 640 14.74 -27.11 -3.80
C LEU A 640 15.73 -26.83 -2.66
N VAL A 641 15.94 -25.55 -2.35
CA VAL A 641 16.95 -25.07 -1.40
C VAL A 641 16.31 -24.08 -0.43
N PRO A 642 16.17 -24.37 0.87
CA PRO A 642 15.54 -23.45 1.83
C PRO A 642 16.34 -22.15 1.98
N LYS A 643 15.65 -21.01 2.18
CA LYS A 643 16.30 -19.71 2.39
C LYS A 643 17.18 -19.74 3.64
N SER A 644 18.46 -19.39 3.49
CA SER A 644 19.38 -19.30 4.63
C SER A 644 19.02 -18.11 5.54
N MET A 645 19.44 -18.17 6.80
CA MET A 645 19.34 -17.03 7.74
C MET A 645 20.35 -15.90 7.46
N GLY A 646 21.23 -16.06 6.47
CA GLY A 646 22.28 -15.10 6.11
C GLY A 646 21.88 -14.16 4.96
N PRO A 647 22.82 -13.33 4.48
CA PRO A 647 22.62 -12.51 3.29
C PRO A 647 22.64 -13.32 1.99
N THR A 648 23.31 -14.48 1.98
CA THR A 648 23.42 -15.37 0.82
C THR A 648 22.88 -16.77 1.12
N THR A 649 22.31 -17.44 0.11
CA THR A 649 22.01 -18.87 0.15
C THR A 649 22.99 -19.63 -0.74
N ARG A 650 23.27 -20.89 -0.39
CA ARG A 650 24.23 -21.76 -1.07
C ARG A 650 23.65 -23.14 -1.35
N ALA A 651 24.10 -23.77 -2.43
CA ALA A 651 23.78 -25.16 -2.74
C ALA A 651 24.92 -25.80 -3.55
N THR A 652 25.15 -27.10 -3.35
CA THR A 652 26.11 -27.88 -4.14
C THR A 652 25.35 -28.78 -5.11
N LEU A 653 25.65 -28.68 -6.40
CA LEU A 653 25.21 -29.64 -7.41
C LEU A 653 26.19 -30.82 -7.43
N THR A 654 25.67 -32.05 -7.48
CA THR A 654 26.46 -33.30 -7.50
C THR A 654 26.16 -34.13 -8.74
N ASP A 655 26.89 -35.24 -8.92
CA ASP A 655 26.69 -36.23 -9.99
C ASP A 655 26.76 -35.64 -11.41
N LEU A 656 27.52 -34.55 -11.57
CA LEU A 656 27.73 -33.87 -12.84
C LEU A 656 28.78 -34.57 -13.71
N VAL A 657 28.66 -34.40 -15.02
CA VAL A 657 29.59 -34.95 -16.01
C VAL A 657 30.86 -34.08 -16.07
N PRO A 658 32.09 -34.65 -16.01
CA PRO A 658 33.33 -33.89 -16.12
C PRO A 658 33.50 -33.14 -17.45
N GLY A 659 34.18 -31.99 -17.39
CA GLY A 659 34.45 -31.12 -18.54
C GLY A 659 33.21 -30.59 -19.25
N THR A 660 32.06 -30.51 -18.57
CA THR A 660 30.77 -30.20 -19.17
C THR A 660 30.22 -28.88 -18.64
N GLU A 661 29.61 -28.10 -19.53
CA GLU A 661 29.03 -26.79 -19.19
C GLU A 661 27.53 -26.92 -18.99
N TYR A 662 27.08 -26.40 -17.85
CA TYR A 662 25.71 -26.43 -17.37
C TYR A 662 25.13 -25.03 -17.35
N GLY A 663 23.94 -24.88 -17.93
CA GLY A 663 23.08 -23.72 -17.67
C GLY A 663 22.31 -23.96 -16.38
N VAL A 664 22.41 -23.02 -15.45
CA VAL A 664 21.74 -23.06 -14.13
C VAL A 664 20.83 -21.84 -14.01
N GLY A 665 19.54 -22.07 -13.74
CA GLY A 665 18.56 -21.03 -13.41
C GLY A 665 18.09 -21.16 -11.96
N ILE A 666 18.02 -20.05 -11.24
CA ILE A 666 17.60 -20.00 -9.83
C ILE A 666 16.43 -19.02 -9.68
N SER A 667 15.27 -19.51 -9.26
CA SER A 667 14.12 -18.68 -8.88
C SER A 667 13.91 -18.68 -7.38
N ALA A 668 13.46 -17.55 -6.83
CA ALA A 668 12.92 -17.46 -5.48
C ALA A 668 11.45 -17.91 -5.46
N VAL A 669 11.00 -18.58 -4.39
CA VAL A 669 9.65 -19.18 -4.30
C VAL A 669 8.96 -18.78 -2.99
N MET A 670 7.70 -18.34 -3.12
CA MET A 670 6.80 -18.10 -1.98
C MET A 670 5.43 -18.73 -2.24
N ASN A 671 5.09 -19.78 -1.47
CA ASN A 671 3.83 -20.54 -1.55
C ASN A 671 3.54 -21.20 -2.91
N SER A 672 3.14 -20.43 -3.91
CA SER A 672 2.87 -20.87 -5.29
C SER A 672 3.22 -19.81 -6.34
N GLN A 673 3.91 -18.73 -5.93
CA GLN A 673 4.50 -17.74 -6.81
C GLN A 673 6.02 -17.96 -6.86
N GLN A 674 6.59 -17.75 -8.05
CA GLN A 674 7.99 -17.99 -8.37
C GLN A 674 8.54 -16.75 -9.10
N SER A 675 9.73 -16.27 -8.74
CA SER A 675 10.41 -15.19 -9.46
C SER A 675 10.81 -15.65 -10.87
N VAL A 676 11.03 -14.69 -11.78
CA VAL A 676 11.83 -14.99 -12.99
C VAL A 676 13.19 -15.59 -12.58
N PRO A 677 13.72 -16.59 -13.31
CA PRO A 677 14.95 -17.26 -12.92
C PRO A 677 16.17 -16.40 -13.24
N ALA A 678 17.04 -16.18 -12.25
CA ALA A 678 18.37 -15.66 -12.48
C ALA A 678 19.26 -16.79 -13.05
N THR A 679 19.91 -16.56 -14.20
CA THR A 679 20.65 -17.61 -14.92
C THR A 679 22.16 -17.38 -14.93
N MET A 680 22.93 -18.46 -14.79
CA MET A 680 24.38 -18.50 -15.01
C MET A 680 24.79 -19.71 -15.88
N ASN A 681 25.99 -19.66 -16.45
CA ASN A 681 26.69 -20.86 -16.93
C ASN A 681 27.81 -21.22 -15.96
N ALA A 682 27.97 -22.51 -15.70
CA ALA A 682 29.04 -23.06 -14.86
C ALA A 682 29.60 -24.33 -15.52
N ARG A 683 30.91 -24.59 -15.38
CA ARG A 683 31.58 -25.73 -16.04
C ARG A 683 32.38 -26.55 -15.04
N THR A 684 32.22 -27.87 -15.09
CA THR A 684 33.01 -28.82 -14.28
C THR A 684 34.46 -28.92 -14.76
N GLU A 685 35.34 -29.37 -13.87
CA GLU A 685 36.75 -29.64 -14.19
C GLU A 685 36.91 -30.91 -15.06
N LEU A 686 38.13 -31.15 -15.57
CA LEU A 686 38.46 -32.39 -16.26
C LEU A 686 38.86 -33.48 -15.26
N ASP A 687 38.18 -34.63 -15.34
CA ASP A 687 38.56 -35.87 -14.67
C ASP A 687 39.95 -36.34 -15.12
N SER A 688 40.80 -36.74 -14.17
CA SER A 688 42.18 -37.16 -14.45
C SER A 688 42.25 -38.61 -14.96
N PRO A 689 43.28 -38.99 -15.73
CA PRO A 689 43.51 -40.38 -16.11
C PRO A 689 43.83 -41.20 -14.86
N ARG A 690 43.11 -42.31 -14.64
CA ARG A 690 43.24 -43.11 -13.42
C ARG A 690 44.16 -44.31 -13.65
N ASP A 691 44.57 -44.98 -12.58
CA ASP A 691 45.27 -46.27 -12.65
C ASP A 691 46.56 -46.28 -13.53
N LEU A 692 47.32 -45.18 -13.53
CA LEU A 692 48.60 -45.09 -14.26
C LEU A 692 49.61 -46.09 -13.67
N MET A 693 50.09 -47.04 -14.49
CA MET A 693 51.04 -48.06 -14.07
C MET A 693 52.10 -48.36 -15.13
N VAL A 694 53.30 -48.73 -14.67
CA VAL A 694 54.37 -49.30 -15.51
C VAL A 694 54.10 -50.80 -15.70
N THR A 695 54.13 -51.24 -16.96
CA THR A 695 53.81 -52.63 -17.36
C THR A 695 55.05 -53.42 -17.78
N ALA A 696 56.06 -52.74 -18.33
CA ALA A 696 57.36 -53.32 -18.67
C ALA A 696 58.41 -52.21 -18.78
N SER A 697 59.67 -52.55 -18.50
CA SER A 697 60.83 -51.71 -18.77
C SER A 697 61.92 -52.49 -19.50
N SER A 698 62.74 -51.79 -20.27
CA SER A 698 64.00 -52.26 -20.84
C SER A 698 65.10 -51.25 -20.54
N GLU A 699 66.34 -51.53 -20.94
CA GLU A 699 67.47 -50.61 -20.79
C GLU A 699 67.25 -49.23 -21.44
N THR A 700 66.29 -49.05 -22.36
CA THR A 700 66.03 -47.75 -23.04
C THR A 700 64.55 -47.42 -23.24
N SER A 701 63.62 -48.17 -22.63
CA SER A 701 62.18 -47.97 -22.84
C SER A 701 61.32 -48.31 -21.63
N ILE A 702 60.21 -47.60 -21.45
CA ILE A 702 59.24 -47.83 -20.35
C ILE A 702 57.82 -47.84 -20.94
N SER A 703 57.06 -48.90 -20.69
CA SER A 703 55.69 -49.10 -21.18
C SER A 703 54.65 -48.82 -20.09
N LEU A 704 53.69 -47.95 -20.40
CA LEU A 704 52.69 -47.39 -19.50
C LEU A 704 51.28 -47.82 -19.91
N ILE A 705 50.39 -47.98 -18.93
CA ILE A 705 48.95 -48.16 -19.10
C ILE A 705 48.17 -47.27 -18.12
N TRP A 706 46.98 -46.81 -18.49
CA TRP A 706 46.08 -46.01 -17.64
C TRP A 706 44.61 -46.16 -18.05
N THR A 707 43.70 -45.90 -17.12
CA THR A 707 42.25 -45.83 -17.35
C THR A 707 41.88 -44.51 -18.03
N LYS A 708 41.06 -44.61 -19.08
CA LYS A 708 40.63 -43.46 -19.89
C LYS A 708 39.77 -42.48 -19.07
N ALA A 709 40.19 -41.21 -19.03
CA ALA A 709 39.40 -40.10 -18.47
C ALA A 709 37.97 -40.05 -19.04
N SER A 710 36.99 -39.77 -18.18
CA SER A 710 35.56 -39.82 -18.53
C SER A 710 35.04 -38.59 -19.28
N GLY A 711 35.59 -37.41 -19.02
CA GLY A 711 35.18 -36.16 -19.65
C GLY A 711 35.60 -36.02 -21.13
N PRO A 712 35.01 -35.09 -21.90
CA PRO A 712 35.40 -34.87 -23.29
C PRO A 712 36.74 -34.14 -23.36
N ILE A 713 37.78 -34.84 -23.77
CA ILE A 713 39.16 -34.35 -23.90
C ILE A 713 39.60 -34.26 -25.37
N ASP A 714 40.71 -33.58 -25.63
CA ASP A 714 41.36 -33.50 -26.95
C ASP A 714 42.49 -34.52 -27.08
N HIS A 715 43.35 -34.62 -26.05
CA HIS A 715 44.48 -35.55 -25.97
C HIS A 715 44.94 -35.73 -24.51
N TYR A 716 45.87 -36.66 -24.29
CA TYR A 716 46.68 -36.73 -23.07
C TYR A 716 48.06 -36.12 -23.32
N ARG A 717 48.64 -35.47 -22.32
CA ARG A 717 50.07 -35.15 -22.27
C ARG A 717 50.72 -36.07 -21.25
N ILE A 718 51.78 -36.75 -21.65
CA ILE A 718 52.67 -37.47 -20.72
C ILE A 718 53.94 -36.65 -20.61
N THR A 719 54.32 -36.26 -19.39
CA THR A 719 55.65 -35.73 -19.08
C THR A 719 56.47 -36.82 -18.40
N PHE A 720 57.78 -36.86 -18.68
CA PHE A 720 58.70 -37.81 -18.08
C PHE A 720 60.02 -37.11 -17.76
N THR A 721 60.37 -37.11 -16.47
CA THR A 721 61.47 -36.31 -15.91
C THR A 721 62.52 -37.24 -15.30
N PRO A 722 63.70 -37.37 -15.90
CA PRO A 722 64.81 -38.11 -15.30
C PRO A 722 65.31 -37.40 -14.04
N SER A 723 66.03 -38.12 -13.18
CA SER A 723 66.74 -37.54 -12.02
C SER A 723 67.78 -36.46 -12.38
N SER A 724 68.18 -36.34 -13.65
CA SER A 724 68.98 -35.23 -14.20
C SER A 724 68.19 -33.93 -14.42
N GLY A 725 66.86 -33.95 -14.25
CA GLY A 725 65.99 -32.77 -14.10
C GLY A 725 65.42 -32.16 -15.39
N ILE A 726 65.75 -32.70 -16.58
CA ILE A 726 65.22 -32.20 -17.86
C ILE A 726 63.97 -32.98 -18.26
N ALA A 727 62.81 -32.46 -17.87
CA ALA A 727 61.52 -33.00 -18.27
C ALA A 727 61.36 -33.03 -19.81
N SER A 728 60.95 -34.18 -20.33
CA SER A 728 60.53 -34.37 -21.72
C SER A 728 59.03 -34.64 -21.78
N GLU A 729 58.38 -34.32 -22.89
CA GLU A 729 56.93 -34.50 -23.05
C GLU A 729 56.55 -35.22 -24.35
N VAL A 730 55.40 -35.92 -24.32
CA VAL A 730 54.79 -36.54 -25.49
C VAL A 730 53.26 -36.43 -25.45
N THR A 731 52.68 -36.04 -26.58
CA THR A 731 51.23 -35.97 -26.77
C THR A 731 50.66 -37.31 -27.24
N VAL A 732 49.65 -37.83 -26.55
CA VAL A 732 49.01 -39.12 -26.86
C VAL A 732 47.53 -38.93 -27.24
N PRO A 733 47.06 -39.48 -28.38
CA PRO A 733 45.64 -39.42 -28.76
C PRO A 733 44.68 -39.97 -27.71
N LYS A 734 43.52 -39.31 -27.56
CA LYS A 734 42.48 -39.56 -26.53
C LYS A 734 41.78 -40.93 -26.59
N ASP A 735 42.01 -41.70 -27.65
CA ASP A 735 41.54 -43.07 -27.81
C ASP A 735 42.49 -44.11 -27.20
N ARG A 736 43.73 -43.72 -26.86
CA ARG A 736 44.72 -44.62 -26.27
C ARG A 736 44.69 -44.61 -24.73
N THR A 737 44.90 -45.81 -24.18
CA THR A 737 45.05 -46.11 -22.74
C THR A 737 46.45 -46.65 -22.41
N SER A 738 47.38 -46.61 -23.37
CA SER A 738 48.74 -47.14 -23.20
C SER A 738 49.74 -46.45 -24.12
N TYR A 739 50.98 -46.28 -23.67
CA TYR A 739 52.08 -45.72 -24.46
C TYR A 739 53.43 -46.30 -24.03
N THR A 740 54.39 -46.40 -24.95
CA THR A 740 55.77 -46.81 -24.62
C THR A 740 56.70 -45.64 -24.88
N LEU A 741 57.33 -45.13 -23.82
CA LEU A 741 58.44 -44.20 -23.89
C LEU A 741 59.67 -44.95 -24.42
N THR A 742 60.41 -44.31 -25.34
CA THR A 742 61.64 -44.84 -25.94
C THR A 742 62.78 -43.84 -25.77
N ASP A 743 63.99 -44.24 -26.14
CA ASP A 743 65.18 -43.37 -26.19
C ASP A 743 65.55 -42.79 -24.80
N LEU A 744 65.25 -43.55 -23.75
CA LEU A 744 65.54 -43.23 -22.36
C LEU A 744 66.97 -43.62 -21.97
N GLU A 745 67.53 -42.93 -20.96
CA GLU A 745 68.87 -43.19 -20.42
C GLU A 745 68.90 -44.56 -19.68
N PRO A 746 69.88 -45.46 -19.93
CA PRO A 746 69.96 -46.74 -19.23
C PRO A 746 70.33 -46.65 -17.74
N GLY A 747 69.62 -47.41 -16.90
CA GLY A 747 69.83 -47.42 -15.44
C GLY A 747 69.38 -46.13 -14.74
N ALA A 748 68.47 -45.38 -15.35
CA ALA A 748 67.99 -44.09 -14.87
C ALA A 748 66.55 -44.16 -14.34
N GLU A 749 66.27 -43.30 -13.37
CA GLU A 749 64.99 -43.16 -12.69
C GLU A 749 64.22 -41.96 -13.25
N TYR A 750 62.95 -42.16 -13.57
CA TYR A 750 62.05 -41.21 -14.20
C TYR A 750 60.78 -41.04 -13.37
N ILE A 751 60.42 -39.79 -13.05
CA ILE A 751 59.08 -39.43 -12.58
C ILE A 751 58.24 -39.18 -13.84
N ILE A 752 57.15 -39.92 -14.01
CA ILE A 752 56.25 -39.83 -15.17
C ILE A 752 54.91 -39.29 -14.70
N SER A 753 54.40 -38.22 -15.30
CA SER A 753 53.06 -37.70 -15.04
C SER A 753 52.20 -37.67 -16.30
N ILE A 754 50.89 -37.94 -16.14
CA ILE A 754 49.90 -37.83 -17.21
C ILE A 754 48.82 -36.81 -16.84
N THR A 755 48.51 -35.91 -17.77
CA THR A 755 47.36 -35.00 -17.72
C THR A 755 46.43 -35.24 -18.89
N ALA A 756 45.13 -34.99 -18.69
CA ALA A 756 44.14 -34.95 -19.76
C ALA A 756 43.84 -33.49 -20.12
N GLU A 757 43.94 -33.14 -21.41
CA GLU A 757 43.84 -31.74 -21.85
C GLU A 757 42.69 -31.50 -22.83
N ARG A 758 42.09 -30.31 -22.73
CA ARG A 758 41.05 -29.83 -23.64
C ARG A 758 41.13 -28.31 -23.80
N GLY A 759 41.59 -27.83 -24.95
CA GLY A 759 41.76 -26.40 -25.26
C GLY A 759 42.73 -25.67 -24.31
N ARG A 760 42.20 -25.09 -23.21
CA ARG A 760 42.97 -24.43 -22.14
C ARG A 760 42.76 -25.07 -20.75
N GLN A 761 41.93 -26.10 -20.65
CA GLN A 761 41.72 -26.85 -19.42
C GLN A 761 42.65 -28.08 -19.40
N GLN A 762 43.22 -28.35 -18.24
CA GLN A 762 43.99 -29.55 -17.92
C GLN A 762 43.35 -30.22 -16.70
N SER A 763 43.38 -31.54 -16.62
CA SER A 763 43.08 -32.26 -15.39
C SER A 763 44.20 -32.04 -14.35
N PHE A 764 43.96 -32.48 -13.11
CA PHE A 764 45.07 -32.82 -12.22
C PHE A 764 45.96 -33.88 -12.88
N GLU A 765 47.26 -33.84 -12.58
CA GLU A 765 48.20 -34.87 -13.05
C GLU A 765 48.06 -36.16 -12.24
N SER A 766 48.45 -37.27 -12.82
CA SER A 766 48.57 -38.56 -12.14
C SER A 766 49.95 -39.14 -12.41
N THR A 767 50.67 -39.51 -11.36
CA THR A 767 52.12 -39.75 -11.37
C THR A 767 52.48 -41.20 -11.10
N VAL A 768 53.61 -41.65 -11.68
CA VAL A 768 54.23 -42.95 -11.39
C VAL A 768 55.75 -42.84 -11.51
N ASP A 769 56.47 -43.48 -10.59
CA ASP A 769 57.94 -43.61 -10.65
C ASP A 769 58.31 -44.83 -11.50
N ALA A 770 59.31 -44.69 -12.37
CA ALA A 770 59.70 -45.72 -13.32
C ALA A 770 61.23 -45.77 -13.54
N PHE A 771 61.74 -46.90 -14.04
CA PHE A 771 63.18 -47.14 -14.17
C PHE A 771 63.50 -47.90 -15.47
N THR A 772 64.65 -47.62 -16.08
CA THR A 772 65.15 -48.34 -17.26
C THR A 772 66.03 -49.53 -16.88
N GLY A 773 65.62 -50.73 -17.29
CA GLY A 773 66.20 -52.01 -16.86
C GLY A 773 65.51 -52.56 -15.61
N PHE A 774 66.21 -53.40 -14.84
CA PHE A 774 65.71 -54.03 -13.61
C PHE A 774 66.29 -53.33 -12.37
N ARG A 775 65.44 -52.61 -11.63
CA ARG A 775 65.76 -51.92 -10.37
C ARG A 775 65.72 -52.92 -9.20
N PRO A 776 66.86 -53.27 -8.56
CA PRO A 776 66.84 -54.09 -7.35
C PRO A 776 66.26 -53.31 -6.16
N ILE A 777 65.90 -54.03 -5.10
CA ILE A 777 65.42 -53.43 -3.85
C ILE A 777 66.56 -52.65 -3.20
N SER A 778 66.35 -51.36 -2.96
CA SER A 778 67.44 -50.46 -2.57
C SER A 778 67.78 -50.49 -1.07
N HIS A 779 66.79 -50.70 -0.20
CA HIS A 779 66.96 -50.73 1.25
C HIS A 779 65.90 -51.62 1.90
N LEU A 780 66.25 -52.27 3.01
CA LEU A 780 65.30 -52.79 3.98
C LEU A 780 65.07 -51.74 5.08
N HIS A 781 63.81 -51.45 5.38
CA HIS A 781 63.44 -50.55 6.46
C HIS A 781 62.71 -51.32 7.57
N PHE A 782 63.35 -51.39 8.74
CA PHE A 782 62.79 -52.05 9.93
C PHE A 782 61.90 -51.08 10.71
N SER A 783 60.73 -51.56 11.13
CA SER A 783 59.69 -50.78 11.81
C SER A 783 58.92 -51.65 12.79
N HIS A 784 58.22 -51.05 13.74
CA HIS A 784 57.45 -51.75 14.78
C HIS A 784 58.24 -52.90 15.42
N VAL A 785 59.49 -52.60 15.81
CA VAL A 785 60.42 -53.55 16.42
C VAL A 785 59.98 -53.80 17.85
N THR A 786 59.41 -54.97 18.10
CA THR A 786 59.01 -55.41 19.44
C THR A 786 60.03 -56.40 20.00
N SER A 787 59.73 -56.98 21.15
CA SER A 787 60.49 -58.06 21.77
C SER A 787 60.43 -59.41 21.04
N SER A 788 59.47 -59.60 20.12
CA SER A 788 59.27 -60.90 19.44
C SER A 788 58.84 -60.77 17.97
N SER A 789 58.79 -59.55 17.43
CA SER A 789 58.40 -59.29 16.04
C SER A 789 59.08 -58.05 15.47
N VAL A 790 59.24 -58.02 14.15
CA VAL A 790 59.74 -56.87 13.38
C VAL A 790 58.95 -56.76 12.08
N ASN A 791 58.41 -55.58 11.77
CA ASN A 791 57.82 -55.28 10.46
C ASN A 791 58.92 -54.76 9.51
N ILE A 792 59.09 -55.45 8.40
CA ILE A 792 60.12 -55.18 7.39
C ILE A 792 59.40 -54.63 6.16
N THR A 793 59.81 -53.45 5.71
CA THR A 793 59.30 -52.84 4.47
C THR A 793 60.43 -52.63 3.46
N TRP A 794 60.10 -52.57 2.17
CA TRP A 794 61.06 -52.42 1.08
C TRP A 794 60.50 -51.56 -0.06
N SER A 795 61.39 -51.08 -0.92
CA SER A 795 61.03 -50.44 -2.19
C SER A 795 60.64 -51.46 -3.25
N ASP A 796 59.67 -51.12 -4.10
CA ASP A 796 59.23 -52.00 -5.20
C ASP A 796 60.37 -52.21 -6.22
N PRO A 797 60.57 -53.45 -6.71
CA PRO A 797 61.36 -53.70 -7.90
C PRO A 797 60.60 -53.20 -9.14
N SER A 798 61.34 -52.66 -10.11
CA SER A 798 60.79 -52.17 -11.39
C SER A 798 61.63 -52.74 -12.53
N PRO A 799 61.09 -53.62 -13.41
CA PRO A 799 59.70 -54.04 -13.48
C PRO A 799 59.28 -54.90 -12.26
N PRO A 800 57.97 -55.04 -11.98
CA PRO A 800 57.47 -55.83 -10.87
C PRO A 800 58.00 -57.28 -10.89
N ALA A 801 58.39 -57.79 -9.72
CA ALA A 801 58.85 -59.18 -9.59
C ALA A 801 57.71 -60.19 -9.80
N ASP A 802 58.06 -61.46 -10.03
CA ASP A 802 57.14 -62.60 -9.96
C ASP A 802 57.04 -63.13 -8.52
N ARG A 803 58.15 -63.11 -7.78
CA ARG A 803 58.22 -63.48 -6.35
C ARG A 803 59.35 -62.75 -5.62
N LEU A 804 59.25 -62.77 -4.30
CA LEU A 804 60.26 -62.30 -3.35
C LEU A 804 60.70 -63.47 -2.45
N ILE A 805 61.96 -63.47 -2.01
CA ILE A 805 62.53 -64.50 -1.11
C ILE A 805 63.25 -63.77 0.04
N LEU A 806 62.78 -63.97 1.28
CA LEU A 806 63.31 -63.34 2.49
C LEU A 806 63.90 -64.40 3.42
N ASN A 807 65.17 -64.27 3.78
CA ASN A 807 65.87 -65.20 4.67
C ASN A 807 66.33 -64.47 5.94
N TYR A 808 66.20 -65.08 7.11
CA TYR A 808 66.64 -64.48 8.38
C TYR A 808 67.21 -65.50 9.38
N SER A 809 68.15 -65.06 10.21
CA SER A 809 68.74 -65.84 11.32
C SER A 809 69.13 -64.92 12.48
N PRO A 810 69.31 -65.43 13.72
CA PRO A 810 70.11 -64.74 14.72
C PRO A 810 71.54 -64.52 14.21
N ARG A 811 72.22 -63.45 14.64
CA ARG A 811 73.61 -63.15 14.24
C ARG A 811 74.60 -64.19 14.75
N ASP A 812 74.42 -64.69 15.97
CA ASP A 812 75.33 -65.67 16.57
C ASP A 812 75.03 -67.12 16.13
N GLU A 813 73.94 -67.34 15.38
CA GLU A 813 73.41 -68.65 14.97
C GLU A 813 73.04 -68.64 13.47
N GLU A 814 73.97 -68.23 12.60
CA GLU A 814 73.76 -68.16 11.13
C GLU A 814 73.38 -69.52 10.49
N GLU A 815 73.62 -70.65 11.18
CA GLU A 815 73.17 -71.98 10.73
C GLU A 815 71.65 -72.19 10.87
N GLU A 816 70.93 -71.42 11.69
CA GLU A 816 69.46 -71.47 11.83
C GLU A 816 68.73 -70.51 10.85
N MET A 817 69.23 -70.40 9.62
CA MET A 817 68.63 -69.50 8.61
C MET A 817 67.27 -70.00 8.12
N THR A 818 66.23 -69.22 8.40
CA THR A 818 64.83 -69.46 8.00
C THR A 818 64.51 -68.74 6.70
N GLU A 819 64.07 -69.46 5.66
CA GLU A 819 63.62 -68.91 4.38
C GLU A 819 62.09 -68.74 4.32
N VAL A 820 61.64 -67.60 3.80
CA VAL A 820 60.23 -67.24 3.60
C VAL A 820 60.03 -66.73 2.17
N SER A 821 59.32 -67.50 1.34
CA SER A 821 58.88 -67.03 0.02
C SER A 821 57.67 -66.11 0.18
N LEU A 822 57.66 -65.00 -0.56
CA LEU A 822 56.67 -63.93 -0.50
C LEU A 822 56.14 -63.60 -1.90
N ASP A 823 54.85 -63.31 -1.99
CA ASP A 823 54.20 -62.83 -3.22
C ASP A 823 54.77 -61.47 -3.62
N ALA A 824 55.06 -61.25 -4.90
CA ALA A 824 55.67 -59.99 -5.36
C ALA A 824 54.80 -58.73 -5.21
N THR A 825 53.51 -58.89 -4.92
CA THR A 825 52.60 -57.78 -4.56
C THR A 825 52.78 -57.29 -3.13
N LYS A 826 53.56 -58.00 -2.29
CA LYS A 826 53.87 -57.58 -0.92
C LYS A 826 54.98 -56.52 -0.92
N ARG A 827 54.71 -55.40 -0.25
CA ARG A 827 55.65 -54.31 0.04
C ARG A 827 56.19 -54.33 1.48
N HIS A 828 55.66 -55.25 2.30
CA HIS A 828 56.10 -55.49 3.67
C HIS A 828 55.81 -56.92 4.12
N THR A 829 56.48 -57.36 5.18
CA THR A 829 56.12 -58.57 5.95
C THR A 829 56.49 -58.38 7.41
N VAL A 830 55.80 -59.08 8.32
CA VAL A 830 56.13 -59.08 9.75
C VAL A 830 56.75 -60.42 10.12
N LEU A 831 57.99 -60.40 10.59
CA LEU A 831 58.60 -61.55 11.26
C LEU A 831 58.04 -61.66 12.67
N MET A 832 57.75 -62.88 13.12
CA MET A 832 57.09 -63.20 14.39
C MET A 832 57.82 -64.37 15.07
N GLY A 833 57.76 -64.42 16.41
CA GLY A 833 58.40 -65.50 17.18
C GLY A 833 59.91 -65.32 17.36
N LEU A 834 60.41 -64.09 17.22
CA LEU A 834 61.81 -63.74 17.45
C LEU A 834 62.13 -63.77 18.96
N GLN A 835 63.40 -63.97 19.31
CA GLN A 835 63.90 -63.87 20.69
C GLN A 835 64.06 -62.38 21.10
N PRO A 836 63.88 -62.02 22.38
CA PRO A 836 64.00 -60.63 22.86
C PRO A 836 65.44 -60.21 23.14
N ALA A 837 65.79 -58.95 22.82
CA ALA A 837 67.14 -58.38 22.87
C ALA A 837 68.22 -59.13 22.05
N THR A 838 67.81 -59.88 21.01
CA THR A 838 68.70 -60.63 20.10
C THR A 838 68.87 -59.87 18.79
N GLU A 839 70.08 -59.85 18.21
CA GLU A 839 70.31 -59.29 16.87
C GLU A 839 70.07 -60.34 15.78
N TYR A 840 69.26 -59.97 14.80
CA TYR A 840 68.93 -60.77 13.62
C TYR A 840 69.55 -60.16 12.35
N ILE A 841 70.00 -61.03 11.45
CA ILE A 841 70.39 -60.69 10.08
C ILE A 841 69.22 -61.05 9.17
N VAL A 842 68.89 -60.18 8.21
CA VAL A 842 67.81 -60.40 7.22
C VAL A 842 68.30 -60.07 5.82
N ASN A 843 68.03 -60.99 4.89
CA ASN A 843 68.36 -60.91 3.47
C ASN A 843 67.05 -60.93 2.65
N LEU A 844 66.95 -60.13 1.57
CA LEU A 844 65.80 -60.14 0.65
C LEU A 844 66.27 -60.14 -0.82
N VAL A 845 65.61 -60.96 -1.65
CA VAL A 845 65.87 -61.10 -3.10
C VAL A 845 64.57 -60.96 -3.88
N ALA A 846 64.61 -60.23 -4.99
CA ALA A 846 63.52 -60.14 -5.98
C ALA A 846 63.82 -61.02 -7.20
N VAL A 847 62.79 -61.68 -7.75
CA VAL A 847 62.94 -62.62 -8.88
C VAL A 847 61.87 -62.32 -9.94
N HIS A 848 62.30 -62.16 -11.19
CA HIS A 848 61.44 -61.86 -12.35
C HIS A 848 61.89 -62.70 -13.56
N GLY A 849 61.01 -63.57 -14.05
CA GLY A 849 61.30 -64.54 -15.10
C GLY A 849 62.46 -65.47 -14.71
N THR A 850 63.60 -65.31 -15.39
CA THR A 850 64.86 -66.02 -15.12
C THR A 850 65.93 -65.15 -14.48
N VAL A 851 65.58 -63.92 -14.05
CA VAL A 851 66.51 -62.93 -13.49
C VAL A 851 66.25 -62.79 -11.99
N THR A 852 67.32 -62.82 -11.20
CA THR A 852 67.32 -62.57 -9.76
C THR A 852 68.06 -61.27 -9.45
N SER A 853 67.56 -60.46 -8.52
CA SER A 853 68.30 -59.29 -8.02
C SER A 853 69.55 -59.71 -7.25
N GLU A 854 70.45 -58.75 -7.03
CA GLU A 854 71.40 -58.86 -5.92
C GLU A 854 70.62 -58.88 -4.58
N PRO A 855 71.12 -59.58 -3.54
CA PRO A 855 70.47 -59.63 -2.23
C PRO A 855 70.70 -58.34 -1.45
N ILE A 856 69.63 -57.71 -0.96
CA ILE A 856 69.75 -56.61 0.03
C ILE A 856 69.81 -57.22 1.43
N VAL A 857 70.77 -56.75 2.25
CA VAL A 857 71.06 -57.25 3.59
C VAL A 857 70.83 -56.14 4.62
N GLY A 858 70.21 -56.47 5.74
CA GLY A 858 70.10 -55.60 6.91
C GLY A 858 70.26 -56.38 8.22
N SER A 859 70.55 -55.69 9.32
CA SER A 859 70.52 -56.27 10.67
C SER A 859 69.67 -55.44 11.62
N ILE A 860 69.04 -56.10 12.59
CA ILE A 860 68.13 -55.47 13.55
C ILE A 860 68.14 -56.20 14.90
N THR A 861 68.21 -55.44 15.99
CA THR A 861 68.07 -55.98 17.36
C THR A 861 66.62 -55.88 17.82
N THR A 862 66.07 -56.96 18.39
CA THR A 862 64.71 -56.95 18.96
C THR A 862 64.66 -56.19 20.29
N GLY A 863 63.45 -55.74 20.65
CA GLY A 863 63.19 -55.06 21.92
C GLY A 863 63.30 -55.95 23.16
N ILE A 864 63.14 -55.34 24.33
CA ILE A 864 63.06 -56.02 25.64
C ILE A 864 61.64 -56.52 25.84
N ASP A 865 61.44 -57.76 26.30
CA ASP A 865 60.10 -58.24 26.59
C ASP A 865 59.49 -57.58 27.84
N PRO A 866 58.18 -57.30 27.82
CA PRO A 866 57.49 -56.80 28.99
C PRO A 866 57.44 -57.88 30.09
N PRO A 867 57.22 -57.47 31.36
CA PRO A 867 56.83 -58.41 32.41
C PRO A 867 55.55 -59.15 32.02
N LYS A 868 55.26 -60.30 32.62
CA LYS A 868 54.09 -61.12 32.26
C LYS A 868 53.22 -61.38 33.49
N ASP A 869 52.09 -62.07 33.29
CA ASP A 869 51.22 -62.57 34.36
C ASP A 869 50.81 -61.51 35.41
N ILE A 870 50.44 -60.30 34.95
CA ILE A 870 50.01 -59.23 35.86
C ILE A 870 48.73 -59.63 36.61
N THR A 871 48.76 -59.55 37.94
CA THR A 871 47.61 -59.84 38.81
C THR A 871 47.42 -58.75 39.86
N ILE A 872 46.19 -58.64 40.35
CA ILE A 872 45.76 -57.64 41.32
C ILE A 872 45.21 -58.33 42.56
N SER A 873 45.56 -57.83 43.74
CA SER A 873 45.12 -58.34 45.04
C SER A 873 45.06 -57.21 46.08
N ASN A 874 44.53 -57.50 47.28
CA ASN A 874 44.45 -56.57 48.42
C ASN A 874 43.92 -55.17 48.06
N VAL A 875 42.81 -55.12 47.31
CA VAL A 875 42.13 -53.87 46.95
C VAL A 875 41.42 -53.31 48.18
N THR A 876 41.81 -52.11 48.60
CA THR A 876 41.12 -51.32 49.64
C THR A 876 40.46 -50.10 49.00
N LYS A 877 39.95 -49.17 49.82
CA LYS A 877 39.45 -47.86 49.35
C LYS A 877 40.56 -46.88 48.96
N ASP A 878 41.81 -47.19 49.28
CA ASP A 878 42.95 -46.27 49.24
C ASP A 878 44.28 -46.93 48.78
N SER A 879 44.28 -48.23 48.50
CA SER A 879 45.45 -49.00 48.06
C SER A 879 45.08 -50.22 47.21
N VAL A 880 46.03 -50.65 46.38
CA VAL A 880 45.94 -51.84 45.51
C VAL A 880 47.31 -52.50 45.45
N MET A 881 47.38 -53.83 45.59
CA MET A 881 48.61 -54.61 45.41
C MET A 881 48.64 -55.27 44.03
N VAL A 882 49.76 -55.10 43.31
CA VAL A 882 49.97 -55.56 41.94
C VAL A 882 51.19 -56.47 41.91
N SER A 883 51.12 -57.61 41.24
CA SER A 883 52.27 -58.52 41.08
C SER A 883 52.34 -59.11 39.67
N TRP A 884 53.53 -59.58 39.27
CA TRP A 884 53.86 -59.98 37.89
C TRP A 884 55.03 -60.98 37.85
N SER A 885 55.22 -61.65 36.71
CA SER A 885 56.40 -62.48 36.44
C SER A 885 57.48 -61.71 35.64
N PRO A 886 58.77 -62.03 35.80
CA PRO A 886 59.87 -61.26 35.21
C PRO A 886 60.04 -61.47 33.69
N PRO A 887 60.53 -60.46 32.95
CA PRO A 887 61.07 -60.58 31.58
C PRO A 887 62.17 -61.63 31.41
N VAL A 888 62.39 -62.04 30.16
CA VAL A 888 63.48 -62.93 29.74
C VAL A 888 64.75 -62.13 29.38
N ALA A 889 64.60 -61.02 28.66
CA ALA A 889 65.72 -60.13 28.33
C ALA A 889 66.17 -59.33 29.56
N PRO A 890 67.48 -59.06 29.72
CA PRO A 890 67.99 -58.33 30.88
C PRO A 890 67.53 -56.86 30.88
N PHE A 891 67.20 -56.33 32.06
CA PHE A 891 66.67 -54.98 32.31
C PHE A 891 67.07 -54.46 33.70
N ASP A 892 67.02 -53.14 33.90
CA ASP A 892 67.50 -52.45 35.11
C ASP A 892 66.43 -52.31 36.19
N TYR A 893 65.21 -51.94 35.81
CA TYR A 893 64.08 -51.71 36.73
C TYR A 893 62.71 -51.84 36.05
N TYR A 894 61.65 -51.94 36.84
CA TYR A 894 60.27 -51.84 36.38
C TYR A 894 59.71 -50.42 36.65
N ARG A 895 58.92 -49.91 35.72
CA ARG A 895 58.12 -48.69 35.88
C ARG A 895 56.66 -49.09 36.09
N VAL A 896 56.12 -48.81 37.29
CA VAL A 896 54.68 -48.91 37.58
C VAL A 896 54.08 -47.51 37.43
N SER A 897 53.10 -47.32 36.56
CA SER A 897 52.45 -46.02 36.35
C SER A 897 50.92 -46.14 36.42
N TYR A 898 50.26 -45.26 37.16
CA TYR A 898 48.83 -45.35 37.47
C TYR A 898 48.12 -44.00 37.41
N ARG A 899 46.83 -44.01 37.06
CA ARG A 899 45.95 -42.83 37.03
C ARG A 899 44.48 -43.25 37.18
N PRO A 900 43.60 -42.40 37.77
CA PRO A 900 42.16 -42.62 37.67
C PRO A 900 41.70 -42.39 36.23
N THR A 901 40.68 -43.14 35.77
CA THR A 901 40.28 -43.13 34.35
C THR A 901 39.49 -41.88 33.94
N GLN A 902 38.75 -41.28 34.87
CA GLN A 902 37.85 -40.15 34.60
C GLN A 902 38.64 -38.85 34.32
N VAL A 903 39.37 -38.33 35.31
CA VAL A 903 40.42 -37.29 35.12
C VAL A 903 41.51 -37.48 36.18
N GLY A 904 42.78 -37.58 35.77
CA GLY A 904 43.88 -37.56 36.71
C GLY A 904 45.27 -37.48 36.08
N ARG A 905 46.25 -37.13 36.92
CA ARG A 905 47.68 -37.18 36.58
C ARG A 905 48.13 -38.63 36.48
N LEU A 906 48.99 -38.92 35.51
CA LEU A 906 49.77 -40.17 35.50
C LEU A 906 50.90 -40.04 36.52
N ASP A 907 50.74 -40.68 37.66
CA ASP A 907 51.82 -40.86 38.63
C ASP A 907 52.58 -42.16 38.33
N SER A 908 53.85 -42.23 38.71
CA SER A 908 54.68 -43.42 38.47
C SER A 908 55.69 -43.67 39.58
N SER A 909 56.07 -44.93 39.72
CA SER A 909 57.01 -45.45 40.71
C SER A 909 58.02 -46.37 40.06
N VAL A 910 59.28 -46.23 40.47
CA VAL A 910 60.39 -47.09 40.05
C VAL A 910 60.51 -48.25 41.03
N VAL A 911 60.38 -49.48 40.53
CA VAL A 911 60.46 -50.71 41.31
C VAL A 911 61.71 -51.50 40.86
N PRO A 912 62.60 -51.95 41.78
CA PRO A 912 63.80 -52.69 41.40
C PRO A 912 63.51 -53.97 40.61
N ASN A 913 64.39 -54.33 39.67
CA ASN A 913 64.26 -55.56 38.88
C ASN A 913 64.20 -56.86 39.70
N THR A 914 64.66 -56.83 40.96
CA THR A 914 64.61 -57.93 41.92
C THR A 914 63.23 -58.16 42.57
N VAL A 915 62.22 -57.32 42.30
CA VAL A 915 60.93 -57.33 42.99
C VAL A 915 59.79 -57.59 42.00
N THR A 916 58.89 -58.52 42.35
CA THR A 916 57.74 -58.96 41.51
C THR A 916 56.37 -58.54 42.04
N GLU A 917 56.33 -57.68 43.08
CA GLU A 917 55.10 -57.15 43.66
C GLU A 917 55.26 -55.70 44.15
N PHE A 918 54.20 -54.91 44.07
CA PHE A 918 54.19 -53.50 44.49
C PHE A 918 52.79 -53.06 44.96
N THR A 919 52.73 -52.34 46.07
CA THR A 919 51.48 -51.78 46.61
C THR A 919 51.37 -50.29 46.31
N ILE A 920 50.42 -49.94 45.45
CA ILE A 920 50.02 -48.56 45.18
C ILE A 920 49.16 -48.07 46.36
N THR A 921 49.37 -46.84 46.81
CA THR A 921 48.68 -46.26 47.98
C THR A 921 48.26 -44.81 47.72
N LYS A 922 47.35 -44.28 48.56
CA LYS A 922 46.72 -42.94 48.45
C LYS A 922 45.79 -42.81 47.23
N LEU A 923 45.10 -43.90 46.90
CA LEU A 923 44.02 -43.90 45.91
C LEU A 923 42.75 -43.28 46.51
N TYR A 924 41.82 -42.85 45.66
CA TYR A 924 40.50 -42.39 46.09
C TYR A 924 39.50 -43.55 46.19
N PRO A 925 38.52 -43.54 47.12
CA PRO A 925 37.47 -44.55 47.21
C PRO A 925 36.58 -44.60 45.96
N ALA A 926 35.94 -45.75 45.72
CA ALA A 926 34.97 -45.98 44.63
C ALA A 926 35.41 -45.47 43.22
N THR A 927 36.72 -45.45 42.96
CA THR A 927 37.32 -44.83 41.78
C THR A 927 38.00 -45.89 40.91
N GLU A 928 37.78 -45.83 39.59
CA GLU A 928 38.48 -46.69 38.63
C GLU A 928 39.87 -46.14 38.29
N TYR A 929 40.88 -47.01 38.31
CA TYR A 929 42.27 -46.72 37.96
C TYR A 929 42.76 -47.60 36.80
N GLU A 930 43.41 -46.97 35.82
CA GLU A 930 44.32 -47.65 34.89
C GLU A 930 45.68 -47.79 35.59
N ILE A 931 46.17 -49.02 35.70
CA ILE A 931 47.51 -49.36 36.16
C ILE A 931 48.28 -49.92 34.97
N SER A 932 49.52 -49.47 34.77
CA SER A 932 50.40 -49.88 33.69
C SER A 932 51.80 -50.24 34.19
N LEU A 933 52.42 -51.23 33.56
CA LEU A 933 53.70 -51.82 33.96
C LEU A 933 54.58 -52.04 32.72
N ASN A 934 55.85 -51.62 32.78
CA ASN A 934 56.86 -51.90 31.77
C ASN A 934 58.25 -52.10 32.39
N SER A 935 59.13 -52.84 31.71
CA SER A 935 60.55 -52.99 32.07
C SER A 935 61.40 -51.91 31.37
N VAL A 936 62.54 -51.54 31.95
CA VAL A 936 63.41 -50.45 31.47
C VAL A 936 64.88 -50.85 31.54
N ARG A 937 65.66 -50.56 30.49
CA ARG A 937 67.12 -50.73 30.41
C ARG A 937 67.76 -49.48 29.81
N GLY A 938 68.44 -48.67 30.63
CA GLY A 938 69.12 -47.44 30.23
C GLY A 938 68.19 -46.36 29.66
N ARG A 939 67.87 -46.47 28.35
CA ARG A 939 66.91 -45.62 27.61
C ARG A 939 65.85 -46.41 26.84
N GLU A 940 65.95 -47.73 26.83
CA GLU A 940 64.98 -48.64 26.22
C GLU A 940 63.90 -48.96 27.25
N GLU A 941 62.63 -48.85 26.86
CA GLU A 941 61.49 -49.33 27.66
C GLU A 941 60.78 -50.42 26.86
N SER A 942 60.29 -51.46 27.55
CA SER A 942 59.41 -52.45 26.91
C SER A 942 58.07 -51.85 26.52
N GLU A 943 57.28 -52.61 25.77
CA GLU A 943 55.83 -52.38 25.70
C GLU A 943 55.21 -52.34 27.11
N ARG A 944 54.12 -51.58 27.27
CA ARG A 944 53.43 -51.45 28.56
C ARG A 944 52.23 -52.39 28.63
N ILE A 945 52.13 -53.17 29.70
CA ILE A 945 50.93 -53.94 30.01
C ILE A 945 50.02 -53.09 30.89
N CYS A 946 48.74 -52.98 30.51
CA CYS A 946 47.73 -52.21 31.24
C CYS A 946 46.68 -53.12 31.85
N THR A 947 46.12 -52.71 32.98
CA THR A 947 44.98 -53.35 33.66
C THR A 947 44.11 -52.29 34.33
N LEU A 948 42.82 -52.58 34.52
CA LEU A 948 41.84 -51.69 35.14
C LEU A 948 41.36 -52.27 36.47
N ILE A 949 41.13 -51.42 37.47
CA ILE A 949 40.59 -51.82 38.78
C ILE A 949 39.80 -50.68 39.43
N HIS A 950 38.71 -51.01 40.10
CA HIS A 950 37.99 -50.09 40.98
C HIS A 950 38.46 -50.25 42.43
N THR A 951 38.70 -49.16 43.14
CA THR A 951 38.91 -49.17 44.60
C THR A 951 37.60 -49.45 45.34
N ALA A 952 37.69 -49.93 46.58
CA ALA A 952 36.51 -50.16 47.40
C ALA A 952 35.80 -48.82 47.77
N MET A 953 34.48 -48.87 47.93
CA MET A 953 33.69 -47.77 48.48
C MET A 953 33.91 -47.64 50.00
N ASP A 954 33.80 -46.43 50.54
CA ASP A 954 33.82 -46.18 51.98
C ASP A 954 32.42 -46.14 52.60
N ASN A 955 32.34 -46.43 53.90
CA ASN A 955 31.06 -46.59 54.60
C ASN A 955 30.46 -45.23 55.01
N PRO A 956 29.13 -45.09 55.07
CA PRO A 956 28.49 -43.98 55.77
C PRO A 956 28.86 -44.02 57.26
N VAL A 957 28.68 -42.91 57.97
CA VAL A 957 29.02 -42.83 59.40
C VAL A 957 27.89 -42.22 60.23
N ASP A 958 28.01 -42.33 61.56
CA ASP A 958 27.15 -41.67 62.55
C ASP A 958 25.64 -41.97 62.47
N LEU A 959 25.26 -43.16 61.96
CA LEU A 959 23.86 -43.61 61.92
C LEU A 959 23.23 -43.72 63.32
N THR A 960 22.22 -42.90 63.55
CA THR A 960 21.48 -42.80 64.82
C THR A 960 19.96 -42.75 64.59
N ALA A 961 19.19 -43.11 65.62
CA ALA A 961 17.73 -43.03 65.63
C ALA A 961 17.27 -42.08 66.75
N THR A 962 16.39 -41.13 66.42
CA THR A 962 15.89 -40.06 67.30
C THR A 962 14.37 -39.93 67.20
N ASN A 963 13.77 -39.03 68.00
CA ASN A 963 12.32 -38.72 67.97
C ASN A 963 11.39 -39.96 68.02
N ILE A 964 11.77 -40.98 68.79
CA ILE A 964 11.08 -42.27 68.84
C ILE A 964 9.73 -42.15 69.56
N THR A 965 8.67 -42.63 68.92
CA THR A 965 7.30 -42.72 69.46
C THR A 965 6.86 -44.20 69.55
N PRO A 966 5.60 -44.52 69.89
CA PRO A 966 5.08 -45.88 69.73
C PRO A 966 5.01 -46.37 68.26
N THR A 967 5.04 -45.49 67.26
CA THR A 967 4.78 -45.84 65.84
C THR A 967 5.75 -45.22 64.83
N GLU A 968 6.73 -44.40 65.25
CA GLU A 968 7.63 -43.66 64.37
C GLU A 968 9.02 -43.45 64.99
N ALA A 969 10.05 -43.23 64.16
CA ALA A 969 11.39 -42.80 64.58
C ALA A 969 12.15 -42.13 63.41
N LEU A 970 13.00 -41.13 63.71
CA LEU A 970 13.81 -40.43 62.71
C LEU A 970 15.22 -41.01 62.66
N LEU A 971 15.66 -41.49 61.50
CA LEU A 971 17.05 -41.90 61.24
C LEU A 971 17.87 -40.71 60.73
N GLN A 972 19.11 -40.58 61.19
CA GLN A 972 20.07 -39.58 60.71
C GLN A 972 21.47 -40.20 60.61
N TRP A 973 22.22 -39.87 59.56
CA TRP A 973 23.58 -40.37 59.28
C TRP A 973 24.39 -39.31 58.52
N LYS A 974 25.62 -39.66 58.11
CA LYS A 974 26.47 -38.82 57.28
C LYS A 974 27.00 -39.58 56.06
N ALA A 975 27.06 -38.89 54.91
CA ALA A 975 27.49 -39.45 53.63
C ALA A 975 28.97 -39.93 53.61
N PRO A 976 29.29 -40.96 52.79
CA PRO A 976 30.65 -41.35 52.40
C PRO A 976 31.44 -40.25 51.65
N VAL A 977 32.72 -40.51 51.36
CA VAL A 977 33.56 -39.65 50.51
C VAL A 977 33.43 -40.03 49.02
N GLY A 978 33.18 -41.31 48.70
CA GLY A 978 32.82 -41.74 47.35
C GLY A 978 31.41 -41.28 46.93
N GLU A 979 31.17 -41.21 45.62
CA GLU A 979 29.85 -40.89 45.06
C GLU A 979 28.84 -42.01 45.35
N VAL A 980 27.66 -41.64 45.85
CA VAL A 980 26.58 -42.56 46.25
C VAL A 980 25.34 -42.26 45.42
N GLU A 981 24.81 -43.28 44.73
CA GLU A 981 23.53 -43.20 44.03
C GLU A 981 22.35 -43.39 45.01
N ASN A 982 22.49 -44.35 45.94
CA ASN A 982 21.44 -44.64 46.92
C ASN A 982 21.99 -45.25 48.22
N TYR A 983 21.24 -45.10 49.30
CA TYR A 983 21.36 -45.90 50.52
C TYR A 983 20.33 -47.02 50.51
N VAL A 984 20.72 -48.20 51.01
CA VAL A 984 19.83 -49.32 51.27
C VAL A 984 19.73 -49.49 52.78
N ILE A 985 18.54 -49.22 53.33
CA ILE A 985 18.22 -49.37 54.74
C ILE A 985 17.45 -50.67 54.93
N ILE A 986 17.81 -51.47 55.93
CA ILE A 986 17.17 -52.74 56.26
C ILE A 986 16.65 -52.65 57.70
N LEU A 987 15.33 -52.54 57.85
CA LEU A 987 14.64 -52.46 59.14
C LEU A 987 14.22 -53.87 59.60
N THR A 988 14.85 -54.38 60.67
CA THR A 988 14.57 -55.71 61.23
C THR A 988 13.93 -55.62 62.60
N HIS A 989 12.97 -56.51 62.87
CA HIS A 989 12.35 -56.72 64.18
C HIS A 989 11.99 -58.20 64.36
N PHE A 990 11.97 -58.69 65.61
CA PHE A 990 11.69 -60.08 65.99
C PHE A 990 12.43 -61.19 65.18
N ALA A 991 13.61 -60.87 64.63
CA ALA A 991 14.39 -61.74 63.73
C ALA A 991 13.63 -62.22 62.45
N VAL A 992 12.56 -61.52 62.06
CA VAL A 992 11.90 -61.69 60.75
C VAL A 992 12.73 -60.99 59.67
N ALA A 993 12.64 -61.47 58.42
CA ALA A 993 13.32 -60.86 57.28
C ALA A 993 12.97 -59.36 57.17
N GLY A 994 13.99 -58.51 57.14
CA GLY A 994 13.84 -57.07 57.30
C GLY A 994 13.19 -56.38 56.11
N GLU A 995 12.41 -55.34 56.39
CA GLU A 995 11.89 -54.45 55.36
C GLU A 995 13.05 -53.64 54.76
N THR A 996 13.18 -53.71 53.43
CA THR A 996 14.26 -53.05 52.70
C THR A 996 13.75 -51.76 52.09
N ILE A 997 14.28 -50.64 52.57
CA ILE A 997 13.89 -49.28 52.21
C ILE A 997 15.02 -48.66 51.40
N LEU A 998 14.71 -48.18 50.20
CA LEU A 998 15.62 -47.49 49.31
C LEU A 998 15.52 -45.97 49.54
N VAL A 999 16.65 -45.31 49.75
CA VAL A 999 16.74 -43.87 50.01
C VAL A 999 17.75 -43.24 49.04
N ASP A 1000 17.45 -42.03 48.56
CA ASP A 1000 18.27 -41.28 47.61
C ASP A 1000 19.67 -40.95 48.19
N GLY A 1001 20.72 -41.04 47.35
CA GLY A 1001 22.12 -40.84 47.76
C GLY A 1001 22.44 -39.43 48.28
N GLY A 1002 21.64 -38.42 47.94
CA GLY A 1002 21.74 -37.06 48.48
C GLY A 1002 21.09 -36.86 49.87
N SER A 1003 20.52 -37.90 50.46
CA SER A 1003 19.82 -37.83 51.77
C SER A 1003 20.73 -38.19 52.95
N GLU A 1004 20.64 -37.43 54.05
CA GLU A 1004 21.31 -37.71 55.32
C GLU A 1004 20.33 -38.02 56.48
N GLU A 1005 19.01 -38.00 56.23
CA GLU A 1005 17.97 -38.38 57.20
C GLU A 1005 16.74 -39.06 56.58
N PHE A 1006 16.00 -39.86 57.36
CA PHE A 1006 14.80 -40.58 56.91
C PHE A 1006 13.83 -40.91 58.07
N GLN A 1007 12.54 -40.59 57.90
CA GLN A 1007 11.50 -40.89 58.90
C GLN A 1007 10.93 -42.31 58.71
N LEU A 1008 11.13 -43.18 59.70
CA LEU A 1008 10.41 -44.45 59.82
C LEU A 1008 9.01 -44.21 60.40
N VAL A 1009 7.99 -44.83 59.79
CA VAL A 1009 6.58 -44.72 60.19
C VAL A 1009 5.89 -46.08 60.21
N GLY A 1010 4.77 -46.19 60.91
CA GLY A 1010 3.96 -47.41 60.96
C GLY A 1010 4.51 -48.52 61.88
N LEU A 1011 5.50 -48.20 62.71
CA LEU A 1011 6.15 -49.14 63.63
C LEU A 1011 5.16 -49.74 64.64
N LEU A 1012 5.50 -50.91 65.18
CA LEU A 1012 4.77 -51.55 66.26
C LEU A 1012 5.20 -50.92 67.61
N PRO A 1013 4.27 -50.64 68.54
CA PRO A 1013 4.60 -50.22 69.90
C PRO A 1013 5.44 -51.26 70.68
N SER A 1014 6.18 -50.81 71.69
CA SER A 1014 7.01 -51.62 72.59
C SER A 1014 7.94 -52.65 71.91
N THR A 1015 8.37 -52.38 70.67
CA THR A 1015 9.09 -53.32 69.81
C THR A 1015 10.54 -52.87 69.60
N HIS A 1016 11.48 -53.82 69.64
CA HIS A 1016 12.88 -53.56 69.36
C HIS A 1016 13.18 -53.66 67.86
N TYR A 1017 13.82 -52.62 67.32
CA TYR A 1017 14.19 -52.50 65.91
C TYR A 1017 15.70 -52.36 65.75
N THR A 1018 16.27 -53.18 64.87
CA THR A 1018 17.65 -53.04 64.38
C THR A 1018 17.59 -52.52 62.95
N VAL A 1019 18.23 -51.36 62.72
CA VAL A 1019 18.36 -50.72 61.41
C VAL A 1019 19.78 -50.95 60.92
N SER A 1020 19.91 -51.60 59.77
CA SER A 1020 21.19 -51.72 59.05
C SER A 1020 21.18 -50.84 57.81
N MET A 1021 22.33 -50.32 57.38
CA MET A 1021 22.45 -49.45 56.22
C MET A 1021 23.77 -49.69 55.47
N TYR A 1022 23.73 -49.63 54.14
CA TYR A 1022 24.93 -49.46 53.31
C TYR A 1022 24.65 -48.50 52.14
N ALA A 1023 25.71 -47.92 51.57
CA ALA A 1023 25.64 -47.11 50.36
C ALA A 1023 25.91 -47.98 49.11
N ALA A 1024 25.34 -47.59 47.98
CA ALA A 1024 25.57 -48.21 46.67
C ALA A 1024 25.81 -47.16 45.57
N SER A 1025 26.58 -47.56 44.57
CA SER A 1025 26.85 -46.80 43.34
C SER A 1025 27.25 -47.79 42.25
N GLY A 1026 26.37 -48.00 41.27
CA GLY A 1026 26.47 -49.06 40.28
C GLY A 1026 26.69 -50.45 40.92
N PRO A 1027 27.76 -51.18 40.55
CA PRO A 1027 28.08 -52.48 41.14
C PRO A 1027 28.81 -52.41 42.49
N LEU A 1028 29.17 -51.21 42.97
CA LEU A 1028 29.91 -51.03 44.22
C LEU A 1028 28.95 -50.83 45.40
N THR A 1029 29.22 -51.54 46.50
CA THR A 1029 28.51 -51.40 47.78
C THR A 1029 29.51 -51.16 48.90
N SER A 1030 29.21 -50.22 49.80
CA SER A 1030 30.00 -50.03 51.02
C SER A 1030 29.75 -51.15 52.05
N GLY A 1031 30.57 -51.19 53.12
CA GLY A 1031 30.28 -52.03 54.27
C GLY A 1031 29.06 -51.55 55.05
N THR A 1032 28.30 -52.50 55.62
CA THR A 1032 27.07 -52.22 56.37
C THR A 1032 27.36 -51.65 57.76
N ILE A 1033 26.70 -50.55 58.10
CA ILE A 1033 26.61 -49.98 59.47
C ILE A 1033 25.25 -50.32 60.08
N SER A 1034 25.10 -50.26 61.40
CA SER A 1034 23.81 -50.53 62.05
C SER A 1034 23.61 -49.76 63.36
N THR A 1035 22.35 -49.48 63.69
CA THR A 1035 21.90 -48.82 64.92
C THR A 1035 20.62 -49.47 65.44
N ASN A 1036 20.41 -49.47 66.76
CA ASN A 1036 19.30 -50.17 67.42
C ASN A 1036 18.46 -49.20 68.25
N PHE A 1037 17.13 -49.35 68.22
CA PHE A 1037 16.21 -48.58 69.07
C PHE A 1037 14.98 -49.41 69.47
N SER A 1038 14.19 -48.92 70.42
CA SER A 1038 12.90 -49.54 70.80
C SER A 1038 11.80 -48.49 70.80
N THR A 1039 10.64 -48.81 70.23
CA THR A 1039 9.45 -47.96 70.28
C THR A 1039 8.84 -47.93 71.68
N LEU A 1040 8.06 -46.89 71.97
CA LEU A 1040 7.40 -46.70 73.27
C LEU A 1040 6.12 -47.54 73.41
N LEU A 1041 5.68 -47.77 74.65
CA LEU A 1041 4.42 -48.45 74.96
C LEU A 1041 3.22 -47.51 74.71
N ASP A 1042 2.18 -47.98 74.00
CA ASP A 1042 1.00 -47.18 73.68
C ASP A 1042 -0.05 -47.16 74.81
N PRO A 1043 -0.84 -46.07 74.98
CA PRO A 1043 -1.76 -45.91 76.10
C PRO A 1043 -3.13 -46.58 75.89
N PRO A 1044 -3.81 -47.02 76.96
CA PRO A 1044 -5.18 -47.50 76.90
C PRO A 1044 -6.13 -46.40 76.39
N ALA A 1045 -7.02 -46.74 75.47
CA ALA A 1045 -7.94 -45.79 74.84
C ALA A 1045 -9.33 -45.77 75.52
N ASN A 1046 -10.10 -44.71 75.27
CA ASN A 1046 -11.53 -44.63 75.58
C ASN A 1046 -11.95 -44.99 77.03
N LEU A 1047 -11.18 -44.52 78.02
CA LEU A 1047 -11.50 -44.66 79.44
C LEU A 1047 -12.81 -43.93 79.78
N THR A 1048 -13.74 -44.63 80.42
CA THR A 1048 -15.12 -44.19 80.70
C THR A 1048 -15.60 -44.70 82.05
N ALA A 1049 -16.62 -44.05 82.63
CA ALA A 1049 -17.26 -44.45 83.88
C ALA A 1049 -18.80 -44.51 83.69
N SER A 1050 -19.42 -45.57 84.22
CA SER A 1050 -20.82 -45.94 83.99
C SER A 1050 -21.42 -46.69 85.19
N GLU A 1051 -22.73 -47.01 85.14
CA GLU A 1051 -23.49 -47.72 86.19
C GLU A 1051 -23.19 -47.26 87.64
N VAL A 1052 -23.06 -45.95 87.84
CA VAL A 1052 -22.69 -45.38 89.14
C VAL A 1052 -23.85 -45.48 90.12
N THR A 1053 -23.56 -46.01 91.31
CA THR A 1053 -24.54 -46.21 92.39
C THR A 1053 -24.25 -45.28 93.57
N ARG A 1054 -24.75 -45.62 94.77
CA ARG A 1054 -24.42 -44.90 96.02
C ARG A 1054 -23.00 -45.19 96.50
N GLN A 1055 -22.50 -46.41 96.26
CA GLN A 1055 -21.22 -46.89 96.82
C GLN A 1055 -20.36 -47.67 95.81
N SER A 1056 -20.70 -47.63 94.51
CA SER A 1056 -19.93 -48.28 93.44
C SER A 1056 -20.03 -47.58 92.09
N ALA A 1057 -19.11 -47.89 91.17
CA ALA A 1057 -19.08 -47.42 89.78
C ALA A 1057 -18.38 -48.43 88.86
N LEU A 1058 -18.82 -48.54 87.60
CA LEU A 1058 -18.19 -49.38 86.59
C LEU A 1058 -17.27 -48.55 85.69
N ILE A 1059 -15.97 -48.84 85.67
CA ILE A 1059 -14.98 -48.19 84.81
C ILE A 1059 -14.68 -49.11 83.63
N SER A 1060 -14.53 -48.57 82.42
CA SER A 1060 -14.29 -49.34 81.18
C SER A 1060 -13.37 -48.62 80.21
N TRP A 1061 -12.57 -49.35 79.43
CA TRP A 1061 -11.61 -48.83 78.46
C TRP A 1061 -11.43 -49.79 77.27
N GLN A 1062 -10.58 -49.40 76.32
CA GLN A 1062 -10.05 -50.27 75.27
C GLN A 1062 -8.56 -50.57 75.53
N PRO A 1063 -8.10 -51.79 75.25
CA PRO A 1063 -6.70 -52.17 75.42
C PRO A 1063 -5.77 -51.42 74.44
N PRO A 1064 -4.48 -51.24 74.80
CA PRO A 1064 -3.45 -50.82 73.86
C PRO A 1064 -3.16 -51.92 72.80
N ARG A 1065 -2.31 -51.60 71.82
CA ARG A 1065 -1.88 -52.53 70.76
C ARG A 1065 -0.72 -53.42 71.18
N ALA A 1066 0.14 -52.96 72.09
CA ALA A 1066 1.16 -53.80 72.71
C ALA A 1066 0.53 -54.81 73.69
N GLU A 1067 1.18 -55.96 73.84
CA GLU A 1067 0.96 -56.83 74.99
C GLU A 1067 1.44 -56.12 76.28
N ILE A 1068 0.71 -56.35 77.38
CA ILE A 1068 0.92 -55.69 78.67
C ILE A 1068 0.69 -56.72 79.78
N GLU A 1069 1.30 -56.52 80.95
CA GLU A 1069 1.06 -57.39 82.12
C GLU A 1069 -0.19 -56.96 82.89
N ASN A 1070 -0.38 -55.65 83.03
CA ASN A 1070 -1.48 -55.08 83.79
C ASN A 1070 -1.75 -53.61 83.42
N TYR A 1071 -2.95 -53.13 83.78
CA TYR A 1071 -3.21 -51.71 83.92
C TYR A 1071 -2.94 -51.26 85.36
N ILE A 1072 -2.53 -50.00 85.54
CA ILE A 1072 -2.46 -49.34 86.84
C ILE A 1072 -3.57 -48.28 86.87
N LEU A 1073 -4.69 -48.63 87.48
CA LEU A 1073 -5.86 -47.76 87.67
C LEU A 1073 -5.74 -47.02 89.00
N THR A 1074 -5.33 -45.75 88.96
CA THR A 1074 -5.46 -44.85 90.12
C THR A 1074 -6.83 -44.21 90.10
N TYR A 1075 -7.55 -44.22 91.22
CA TYR A 1075 -8.71 -43.36 91.41
C TYR A 1075 -8.59 -42.52 92.69
N LYS A 1076 -9.07 -41.27 92.62
CA LYS A 1076 -8.89 -40.27 93.68
C LYS A 1076 -10.20 -39.53 93.94
N SER A 1077 -10.61 -39.51 95.21
CA SER A 1077 -11.72 -38.70 95.72
C SER A 1077 -11.36 -37.21 95.79
N THR A 1078 -12.37 -36.33 95.70
CA THR A 1078 -12.21 -34.90 96.02
C THR A 1078 -11.90 -34.63 97.50
N ASP A 1079 -12.17 -35.58 98.42
CA ASP A 1079 -11.69 -35.53 99.82
C ASP A 1079 -10.16 -35.74 99.96
N GLY A 1080 -9.48 -36.11 98.86
CA GLY A 1080 -8.04 -36.32 98.80
C GLY A 1080 -7.61 -37.79 98.86
N SER A 1081 -8.48 -38.72 99.25
CA SER A 1081 -8.17 -40.15 99.28
C SER A 1081 -7.88 -40.70 97.87
N ARG A 1082 -6.63 -41.14 97.65
CA ARG A 1082 -6.19 -41.89 96.45
C ARG A 1082 -6.15 -43.37 96.79
N LYS A 1083 -6.69 -44.19 95.89
CA LYS A 1083 -6.48 -45.64 95.84
C LYS A 1083 -5.85 -45.97 94.48
N GLU A 1084 -4.94 -46.94 94.47
CA GLU A 1084 -4.35 -47.48 93.25
C GLU A 1084 -4.71 -48.96 93.19
N LEU A 1085 -5.21 -49.40 92.04
CA LEU A 1085 -5.56 -50.77 91.73
C LEU A 1085 -4.68 -51.23 90.57
N ILE A 1086 -4.09 -52.40 90.74
CA ILE A 1086 -3.60 -53.19 89.62
C ILE A 1086 -4.82 -53.92 89.08
N VAL A 1087 -5.03 -53.84 87.76
CA VAL A 1087 -6.11 -54.52 87.04
C VAL A 1087 -5.44 -55.37 85.97
N ASP A 1088 -5.84 -56.63 85.84
CA ASP A 1088 -5.17 -57.59 84.95
C ASP A 1088 -5.32 -57.18 83.47
N ALA A 1089 -4.37 -57.59 82.61
CA ALA A 1089 -4.32 -57.16 81.21
C ALA A 1089 -5.58 -57.49 80.38
N GLU A 1090 -6.24 -58.61 80.70
CA GLU A 1090 -7.47 -59.08 80.04
C GLU A 1090 -8.72 -58.28 80.44
N ASP A 1091 -8.68 -57.59 81.60
CA ASP A 1091 -9.82 -56.83 82.12
C ASP A 1091 -9.91 -55.47 81.41
N THR A 1092 -10.86 -55.33 80.48
CA THR A 1092 -11.19 -54.04 79.84
C THR A 1092 -12.17 -53.20 80.68
N TRP A 1093 -12.51 -53.65 81.89
CA TRP A 1093 -13.41 -52.97 82.82
C TRP A 1093 -13.18 -53.43 84.27
N ILE A 1094 -13.53 -52.59 85.25
CA ILE A 1094 -13.59 -52.98 86.67
C ILE A 1094 -14.73 -52.25 87.40
N ARG A 1095 -15.40 -52.93 88.33
CA ARG A 1095 -16.36 -52.28 89.24
C ARG A 1095 -15.66 -51.86 90.53
N LEU A 1096 -15.52 -50.56 90.73
CA LEU A 1096 -15.05 -49.98 91.99
C LEU A 1096 -16.19 -50.04 93.00
N GLU A 1097 -15.95 -50.62 94.18
CA GLU A 1097 -16.95 -50.72 95.27
C GLU A 1097 -16.40 -50.17 96.60
N GLY A 1098 -17.29 -49.94 97.57
CA GLY A 1098 -16.94 -49.30 98.84
C GLY A 1098 -16.53 -47.83 98.67
N LEU A 1099 -17.16 -47.14 97.71
CA LEU A 1099 -17.02 -45.70 97.49
C LEU A 1099 -17.86 -44.92 98.51
N SER A 1100 -17.41 -43.71 98.84
CA SER A 1100 -18.17 -42.77 99.68
C SER A 1100 -19.45 -42.33 98.96
N GLU A 1101 -20.57 -42.19 99.67
CA GLU A 1101 -21.82 -41.65 99.11
C GLU A 1101 -21.65 -40.16 98.77
N SER A 1102 -22.32 -39.70 97.71
CA SER A 1102 -22.31 -38.28 97.26
C SER A 1102 -20.92 -37.65 97.06
N THR A 1103 -19.99 -38.40 96.47
CA THR A 1103 -18.56 -38.04 96.35
C THR A 1103 -18.07 -38.14 94.90
N ASP A 1104 -17.25 -37.17 94.48
CA ASP A 1104 -16.63 -37.11 93.14
C ASP A 1104 -15.31 -37.88 93.10
N TYR A 1105 -15.07 -38.61 92.01
CA TYR A 1105 -13.85 -39.37 91.77
C TYR A 1105 -13.24 -39.07 90.38
N THR A 1106 -11.91 -38.89 90.35
CA THR A 1106 -11.10 -38.89 89.12
C THR A 1106 -10.38 -40.22 88.99
N VAL A 1107 -10.45 -40.84 87.81
CA VAL A 1107 -9.74 -42.08 87.45
C VAL A 1107 -8.64 -41.76 86.45
N LEU A 1108 -7.47 -42.35 86.66
CA LEU A 1108 -6.31 -42.35 85.76
C LEU A 1108 -5.96 -43.81 85.44
N LEU A 1109 -5.71 -44.10 84.17
CA LEU A 1109 -5.28 -45.42 83.70
C LEU A 1109 -3.99 -45.27 82.89
N GLN A 1110 -3.04 -46.16 83.13
CA GLN A 1110 -1.84 -46.36 82.31
C GLN A 1110 -1.66 -47.88 82.13
N ALA A 1111 -1.18 -48.30 80.97
CA ALA A 1111 -0.70 -49.65 80.76
C ALA A 1111 0.71 -49.80 81.35
N ALA A 1112 1.04 -51.01 81.81
CA ALA A 1112 2.37 -51.37 82.29
C ALA A 1112 2.81 -52.72 81.70
N GLN A 1113 4.09 -52.79 81.33
CA GLN A 1113 4.79 -53.99 80.87
C GLN A 1113 6.20 -53.93 81.48
N ASP A 1114 6.52 -54.87 82.38
CA ASP A 1114 7.74 -54.87 83.18
C ASP A 1114 7.95 -53.54 83.96
N THR A 1115 8.87 -52.71 83.47
CA THR A 1115 9.17 -51.38 84.00
C THR A 1115 8.70 -50.25 83.08
N ALA A 1116 8.29 -50.57 81.86
CA ALA A 1116 7.72 -49.62 80.92
C ALA A 1116 6.28 -49.27 81.31
N ARG A 1117 5.92 -48.00 81.12
CA ARG A 1117 4.58 -47.48 81.34
C ARG A 1117 4.16 -46.62 80.16
N SER A 1118 2.90 -46.73 79.76
CA SER A 1118 2.33 -45.84 78.75
C SER A 1118 2.18 -44.42 79.30
N SER A 1119 1.81 -43.48 78.43
CA SER A 1119 1.17 -42.24 78.87
C SER A 1119 -0.17 -42.52 79.59
N LEU A 1120 -0.64 -41.53 80.37
CA LEU A 1120 -1.82 -41.64 81.24
C LEU A 1120 -3.10 -41.16 80.53
N THR A 1121 -4.14 -41.99 80.58
CA THR A 1121 -5.52 -41.69 80.13
C THR A 1121 -6.40 -41.38 81.37
N SER A 1122 -7.45 -40.54 81.26
CA SER A 1122 -8.24 -40.09 82.42
C SER A 1122 -9.76 -39.95 82.20
N ALA A 1123 -10.54 -40.09 83.29
CA ALA A 1123 -12.01 -39.99 83.34
C ALA A 1123 -12.52 -39.55 84.73
N THR A 1124 -13.80 -39.18 84.89
CA THR A 1124 -14.41 -38.71 86.16
C THR A 1124 -15.87 -39.15 86.36
N PHE A 1125 -16.33 -39.27 87.62
CA PHE A 1125 -17.73 -39.62 87.97
C PHE A 1125 -18.12 -39.25 89.44
N THR A 1126 -19.41 -39.35 89.80
CA THR A 1126 -19.98 -38.97 91.13
C THR A 1126 -21.04 -39.96 91.65
N THR A 1127 -21.02 -40.30 92.96
CA THR A 1127 -21.96 -41.26 93.61
C THR A 1127 -23.23 -40.63 94.22
N GLY A 1128 -24.22 -41.44 94.66
CA GLY A 1128 -25.55 -40.97 95.16
C GLY A 1128 -25.93 -41.23 96.66
N PRO A 1129 -27.12 -40.79 97.16
CA PRO A 1129 -27.47 -40.74 98.61
C PRO A 1129 -28.67 -41.61 99.11
N SER A 1130 -28.70 -41.94 100.42
CA SER A 1130 -29.59 -42.90 101.14
C SER A 1130 -31.05 -42.49 101.54
N LEU A 1131 -31.86 -43.41 102.12
CA LEU A 1131 -33.29 -43.30 102.52
C LEU A 1131 -33.64 -44.17 103.79
N THR A 1132 -34.48 -43.72 104.77
CA THR A 1132 -34.58 -44.33 106.15
C THR A 1132 -35.97 -44.29 106.89
N PRO A 1133 -36.30 -45.28 107.78
CA PRO A 1133 -37.44 -45.21 108.75
C PRO A 1133 -37.25 -45.83 110.20
N PRO A 1134 -37.95 -45.35 111.28
CA PRO A 1134 -37.96 -45.92 112.67
C PRO A 1134 -39.40 -46.12 113.29
N PRO A 1135 -39.75 -46.13 114.62
CA PRO A 1135 -39.16 -46.57 115.92
C PRO A 1135 -40.11 -47.42 116.88
N GLN A 1136 -39.65 -48.03 118.00
CA GLN A 1136 -40.32 -48.10 119.37
C GLN A 1136 -39.66 -49.04 120.45
N ARG A 1137 -39.68 -48.61 121.75
CA ARG A 1137 -39.81 -49.29 123.11
C ARG A 1137 -39.27 -50.73 123.41
N HIS A 1138 -38.99 -51.19 124.66
CA HIS A 1138 -38.53 -50.67 125.99
C HIS A 1138 -38.52 -51.82 127.05
N THR A 1139 -37.60 -51.85 128.04
CA THR A 1139 -37.87 -52.09 129.51
C THR A 1139 -36.64 -51.91 130.42
N HIS A 1140 -36.84 -51.50 131.70
CA HIS A 1140 -35.86 -51.48 132.83
C HIS A 1140 -36.00 -52.79 133.68
N MET A 1141 -35.31 -53.10 134.80
CA MET A 1141 -34.47 -52.43 135.84
C MET A 1141 -33.35 -53.41 136.31
N GLY A 1142 -32.36 -53.09 137.16
CA GLY A 1142 -31.92 -51.85 137.84
C GLY A 1142 -31.01 -52.13 139.05
N ALA A 1143 -30.39 -51.09 139.62
CA ALA A 1143 -29.39 -51.07 140.71
C ALA A 1143 -28.03 -51.75 140.40
N THR A 1144 -26.90 -51.25 140.93
CA THR A 1144 -26.66 -50.04 141.74
C THR A 1144 -26.27 -48.83 140.91
#